data_AF-A0A8H5GRW3-F1
#
_entry.id   AF-A0A8H5GRW3-F1
#
_cell.length_a   1.000
_cell.length_b   1.000
_cell.length_c   1.000
_cell.angle_alpha   90.00
_cell.angle_beta   90.00
_cell.angle_gamma   90.00
#
_symmetry.space_group_name_H-M   'P 1'
#
loop_
_entity.id
_entity.type
_entity.pdbx_description
1 polymer ?
#
loop_
_entity_poly.entity_id
_entity_poly.type
_entity_poly.pdbx_seq_one_letter_code
_entity_poly.pdbx_strand_id
1 'polypeptide(L)'
;MVVTANNDSPAQDKSKSTGYEKLWPQNWGISTTEWDILLLSTVLKVLLFPAYRSTDFEVHRNWLAITYSLPISKWYCDTTSEWTLDYPPFFAYFEKLLSIPASLIDPKIVDLNNLNYDSWSVIAYQRSTVILTELLLGAAVLKFVRGAVDPASQFIISATLFLHPGFLIIDHIHFQYNGFMFGILLWSILMARNGNKLASGVLFAILLNFKHIYMYIAPAYFIYLLRSFCISPSGQLQIKNFLALANAVIAVFTASLGPFFLMGQIPQLLSRLFPFTRGLNHAYWAPNVWALVTALDRVLLKYIQITGASISVNTEGMQSTSRGLVGDTVFAVIPNVKPVHTFTFTIAFQSIILFKLWRNPTYKSFLTALTLCGYVSYLFGWHVHEKAILLVLVPLSLLAAERQAYFRTFMLASVAGIFSLFPLLFTPAESIIKVVYSFLWLTFVYIGLSKRVYEFPRSLYYVILDVVEKVYLAGFVLLQLFVVLFPLLSARSKHAIETVACVPSDEVICPDVVDAPVTTDASGMEFLPLMVTSVYCAVGIVWGFIRLMFVYLNEETTYQGPLSAIQYCTDPAVPAKFSSMLRRQIRERRQYVYAKSLEAQERQTYERKQQLKDVLASGKALPTELRKDANSLGRELAFDEAQADPLTHIDNEYSRAGVQDPKIVITTSRDPSSKLLQFAKEMRLVFPNSHRINRGNYVVKELAEACRANDVTDLIILHEHRDAMIVSHFPHGPTVFFTLNNVALRHDIATYKESTVSEQYPHLIFENFSSKLGERIRDVLKYLFPVPKEDSKRVMTFANEDDFISFRHHVFLKIPPKQVQLAEVGPRFEMKPYEIRQGTIEQTEAEKEWVLAHYSRTAKKRNMLTGSGSYSGPRSSRPPPSKKSKR
;
A
#
# COMPACT_ATOMS: atom_id res chain seq x y z
N MET A 1 -13.87 -14.86 -50.89
CA MET A 1 -13.92 -13.47 -51.40
C MET A 1 -13.89 -12.53 -50.22
N VAL A 2 -12.93 -11.61 -50.23
CA VAL A 2 -12.75 -10.57 -49.21
C VAL A 2 -13.91 -9.59 -49.30
N VAL A 3 -14.66 -9.40 -48.22
CA VAL A 3 -15.57 -8.27 -48.04
C VAL A 3 -15.31 -7.66 -46.67
N THR A 4 -14.74 -6.47 -46.71
CA THR A 4 -14.50 -5.55 -45.61
C THR A 4 -15.83 -5.02 -45.06
N ALA A 5 -16.07 -5.19 -43.75
CA ALA A 5 -17.19 -4.56 -43.05
C ALA A 5 -16.64 -3.46 -42.13
N ASN A 6 -17.15 -2.23 -42.35
CA ASN A 6 -16.85 -1.02 -41.60
C ASN A 6 -17.29 -1.14 -40.14
N ASN A 7 -16.42 -0.72 -39.23
CA ASN A 7 -16.72 -0.50 -37.81
C ASN A 7 -17.36 0.88 -37.63
N ASP A 8 -18.69 0.93 -37.50
CA ASP A 8 -19.38 2.09 -36.93
C ASP A 8 -19.34 2.01 -35.39
N SER A 9 -18.78 3.05 -34.79
CA SER A 9 -18.67 3.23 -33.34
C SER A 9 -19.98 3.83 -32.79
N PRO A 10 -20.58 3.33 -31.69
CA PRO A 10 -21.73 4.00 -31.11
C PRO A 10 -21.33 5.30 -30.41
N ALA A 11 -22.13 6.33 -30.65
CA ALA A 11 -21.98 7.68 -30.13
C ALA A 11 -21.81 7.72 -28.60
N GLN A 12 -20.73 8.37 -28.15
CA GLN A 12 -20.52 8.75 -26.76
C GLN A 12 -21.47 9.87 -26.37
N ASP A 13 -22.19 9.62 -25.27
CA ASP A 13 -23.03 10.56 -24.56
C ASP A 13 -22.19 11.75 -24.05
N LYS A 14 -22.48 12.95 -24.55
CA LYS A 14 -21.77 14.18 -24.18
C LYS A 14 -22.35 14.71 -22.86
N SER A 15 -21.81 14.25 -21.73
CA SER A 15 -21.90 15.05 -20.51
C SER A 15 -21.05 16.31 -20.70
N LYS A 16 -21.66 17.49 -20.59
CA LYS A 16 -20.99 18.80 -20.64
C LYS A 16 -19.89 18.86 -19.56
N SER A 17 -18.64 18.56 -19.91
CA SER A 17 -17.48 18.96 -19.11
C SER A 17 -17.12 20.41 -19.44
N THR A 18 -16.91 21.19 -18.39
CA THR A 18 -16.52 22.60 -18.44
C THR A 18 -15.17 22.75 -19.17
N GLY A 19 -15.03 23.80 -19.97
CA GLY A 19 -14.01 23.98 -21.01
C GLY A 19 -12.53 24.11 -20.59
N TYR A 20 -12.12 23.54 -19.45
CA TYR A 20 -10.73 23.58 -18.97
C TYR A 20 -9.91 22.31 -19.28
N GLU A 21 -10.52 21.22 -19.75
CA GLU A 21 -9.84 19.91 -19.93
C GLU A 21 -8.95 19.79 -21.19
N LYS A 22 -8.84 20.82 -22.05
CA LYS A 22 -8.19 20.70 -23.38
C LYS A 22 -6.79 21.31 -23.52
N LEU A 23 -6.09 21.61 -22.42
CA LEU A 23 -4.76 22.22 -22.48
C LEU A 23 -3.57 21.23 -22.51
N TRP A 24 -3.80 19.92 -22.33
CA TRP A 24 -2.71 18.96 -22.08
C TRP A 24 -2.65 17.83 -23.13
N PRO A 25 -1.45 17.40 -23.56
CA PRO A 25 -1.30 16.28 -24.49
C PRO A 25 -1.78 14.97 -23.87
N GLN A 26 -2.88 14.40 -24.38
CA GLN A 26 -3.45 13.11 -23.91
C GLN A 26 -2.54 11.90 -24.19
N ASN A 27 -1.48 12.06 -24.99
CA ASN A 27 -0.64 10.95 -25.48
C ASN A 27 0.30 10.32 -24.44
N TRP A 28 0.50 10.93 -23.26
CA TRP A 28 1.48 10.44 -22.27
C TRP A 28 0.88 9.58 -21.15
N GLY A 29 -0.45 9.39 -21.15
CA GLY A 29 -1.14 8.59 -20.13
C GLY A 29 -0.93 9.11 -18.70
N ILE A 30 -0.80 10.43 -18.54
CA ILE A 30 -0.70 11.16 -17.27
C ILE A 30 -2.06 11.83 -17.01
N SER A 31 -2.60 11.72 -15.79
CA SER A 31 -3.88 12.36 -15.45
C SER A 31 -3.72 13.88 -15.34
N THR A 32 -4.83 14.62 -15.45
CA THR A 32 -4.84 16.08 -15.23
C THR A 32 -4.30 16.44 -13.85
N THR A 33 -4.72 15.72 -12.81
CA THR A 33 -4.21 15.92 -11.44
C THR A 33 -2.71 15.64 -11.28
N GLU A 34 -2.15 14.68 -12.00
CA GLU A 34 -0.71 14.41 -12.01
C GLU A 34 0.06 15.55 -12.67
N TRP A 35 -0.47 16.11 -13.76
CA TRP A 35 0.08 17.30 -14.42
C TRP A 35 0.02 18.54 -13.52
N ASP A 36 -1.10 18.76 -12.84
CA ASP A 36 -1.27 19.90 -11.93
C ASP A 36 -0.23 19.89 -10.81
N ILE A 37 0.03 18.72 -10.21
CA ILE A 37 1.06 18.56 -9.16
C ILE A 37 2.45 18.84 -9.72
N LEU A 38 2.77 18.29 -10.90
CA LEU A 38 4.08 18.49 -11.53
C LEU A 38 4.30 19.96 -11.88
N LEU A 39 3.30 20.62 -12.47
CA LEU A 39 3.37 22.03 -12.84
C LEU A 39 3.52 22.90 -11.59
N LEU A 40 2.66 22.70 -10.59
CA LEU A 40 2.69 23.46 -9.35
C LEU A 40 4.04 23.31 -8.64
N SER A 41 4.56 22.08 -8.55
CA SER A 41 5.87 21.81 -7.97
C SER A 41 6.99 22.52 -8.73
N THR A 42 6.96 22.45 -10.07
CA THR A 42 7.97 23.07 -10.94
C THR A 42 7.95 24.59 -10.80
N VAL A 43 6.77 25.21 -10.84
CA VAL A 43 6.61 26.66 -10.67
C VAL A 43 7.14 27.11 -9.30
N LEU A 44 6.78 26.40 -8.23
CA LEU A 44 7.30 26.69 -6.89
C LEU A 44 8.84 26.61 -6.84
N LYS A 45 9.44 25.61 -7.47
CA LYS A 45 10.91 25.43 -7.50
C LYS A 45 11.60 26.51 -8.34
N VAL A 46 11.00 26.92 -9.46
CA VAL A 46 11.53 28.02 -10.28
C VAL A 46 11.50 29.36 -9.52
N LEU A 47 10.43 29.60 -8.74
CA LEU A 47 10.35 30.79 -7.89
C LEU A 47 11.43 30.84 -6.79
N LEU A 48 12.07 29.70 -6.47
CA LEU A 48 13.16 29.61 -5.50
C LEU A 48 14.55 29.85 -6.10
N PHE A 49 14.67 30.15 -7.40
CA PHE A 49 15.97 30.43 -8.02
C PHE A 49 16.75 31.56 -7.32
N PRO A 50 16.13 32.66 -6.87
CA PRO A 50 16.82 33.73 -6.15
C PRO A 50 17.15 33.41 -4.68
N ALA A 51 16.75 32.24 -4.16
CA ALA A 51 16.91 31.90 -2.76
C ALA A 51 18.39 31.68 -2.38
N TYR A 52 18.64 31.61 -1.06
CA TYR A 52 19.92 31.28 -0.43
C TYR A 52 20.69 30.16 -1.16
N ARG A 53 22.02 30.32 -1.22
CA ARG A 53 22.98 29.37 -1.80
C ARG A 53 23.92 28.90 -0.69
N SER A 54 24.05 27.58 -0.54
CA SER A 54 25.04 27.01 0.37
C SER A 54 26.40 26.85 -0.30
N THR A 55 27.41 26.47 0.48
CA THR A 55 28.73 26.06 -0.02
C THR A 55 28.64 24.89 -1.01
N ASP A 56 27.65 24.01 -0.88
CA ASP A 56 27.47 22.87 -1.80
C ASP A 56 27.22 23.34 -3.25
N PHE A 57 26.67 24.55 -3.44
CA PHE A 57 26.48 25.15 -4.77
C PHE A 57 27.83 25.31 -5.50
N GLU A 58 28.80 25.88 -4.80
CA GLU A 58 30.15 26.12 -5.31
C GLU A 58 30.95 24.81 -5.45
N VAL A 59 30.73 23.85 -4.55
CA VAL A 59 31.31 22.50 -4.64
C VAL A 59 30.92 21.84 -5.97
N HIS A 60 29.63 21.84 -6.30
CA HIS A 60 29.15 21.25 -7.55
C HIS A 60 29.61 22.05 -8.79
N ARG A 61 29.69 23.37 -8.71
CA ARG A 61 30.27 24.22 -9.78
C ARG A 61 31.72 23.81 -10.03
N ASN A 62 32.49 23.58 -8.96
CA ASN A 62 33.86 23.10 -9.07
C ASN A 62 33.95 21.69 -9.69
N TRP A 63 33.04 20.78 -9.35
CA TRP A 63 33.03 19.44 -9.92
C TRP A 63 32.71 19.45 -11.43
N LEU A 64 31.84 20.35 -11.88
CA LEU A 64 31.63 20.59 -13.31
C LEU A 64 32.93 21.04 -13.99
N ALA A 65 33.68 21.97 -13.38
CA ALA A 65 34.96 22.45 -13.90
C ALA A 65 36.04 21.36 -13.93
N ILE A 66 36.21 20.60 -12.84
CA ILE A 66 37.16 19.46 -12.75
C ILE A 66 36.88 18.45 -13.86
N THR A 67 35.64 18.00 -13.97
CA THR A 67 35.29 16.94 -14.92
C THR A 67 35.39 17.43 -16.35
N TYR A 68 35.03 18.69 -16.63
CA TYR A 68 35.15 19.26 -17.97
C TYR A 68 36.60 19.43 -18.41
N SER A 69 37.40 20.10 -17.58
CA SER A 69 38.70 20.67 -17.95
C SER A 69 39.87 19.71 -17.73
N LEU A 70 39.74 18.70 -16.86
CA LEU A 70 40.81 17.74 -16.57
C LEU A 70 40.55 16.36 -17.19
N PRO A 71 41.62 15.63 -17.58
CA PRO A 71 41.50 14.22 -17.93
C PRO A 71 41.07 13.38 -16.73
N ILE A 72 40.43 12.24 -16.98
CA ILE A 72 39.89 11.33 -15.94
C ILE A 72 40.96 10.96 -14.88
N SER A 73 42.21 10.79 -15.31
CA SER A 73 43.34 10.48 -14.42
C SER A 73 43.68 11.58 -13.41
N LYS A 74 43.08 12.77 -13.49
CA LYS A 74 43.31 13.86 -12.54
C LYS A 74 42.08 14.18 -11.67
N TRP A 75 40.92 13.59 -11.94
CA TRP A 75 39.66 13.95 -11.26
C TRP A 75 39.72 13.84 -9.73
N TYR A 76 40.37 12.80 -9.19
CA TYR A 76 40.49 12.57 -7.74
C TYR A 76 41.85 12.98 -7.15
N CYS A 77 42.76 13.43 -8.01
CA CYS A 77 44.11 13.88 -7.64
C CYS A 77 44.21 15.41 -7.58
N ASP A 78 43.28 16.13 -8.22
CA ASP A 78 43.27 17.58 -8.19
C ASP A 78 43.11 18.13 -6.77
N THR A 79 43.89 19.17 -6.48
CA THR A 79 43.90 19.93 -5.23
C THR A 79 43.93 21.43 -5.51
N THR A 80 43.51 21.85 -6.70
CA THR A 80 43.55 23.26 -7.12
C THR A 80 42.58 24.10 -6.29
N SER A 81 41.49 23.48 -5.83
CA SER A 81 40.52 24.03 -4.89
C SER A 81 40.39 23.13 -3.66
N GLU A 82 39.90 23.69 -2.55
CA GLU A 82 39.48 22.93 -1.37
C GLU A 82 38.28 22.01 -1.66
N TRP A 83 37.48 22.33 -2.69
CA TRP A 83 36.29 21.59 -3.08
C TRP A 83 36.62 20.39 -3.97
N THR A 84 37.22 19.36 -3.38
CA THR A 84 37.62 18.15 -4.10
C THR A 84 36.46 17.24 -4.45
N LEU A 85 36.66 16.35 -5.43
CA LEU A 85 35.63 15.41 -5.86
C LEU A 85 35.55 14.22 -4.88
N ASP A 86 34.48 14.19 -4.09
CA ASP A 86 34.34 13.27 -2.95
C ASP A 86 33.27 12.19 -3.17
N TYR A 87 32.64 12.16 -4.34
CA TYR A 87 31.60 11.17 -4.70
C TYR A 87 32.18 10.08 -5.59
N PRO A 88 31.57 8.87 -5.63
CA PRO A 88 32.10 7.77 -6.44
C PRO A 88 31.94 8.02 -7.95
N PRO A 89 32.63 7.25 -8.80
CA PRO A 89 32.83 7.61 -10.21
C PRO A 89 31.59 7.81 -11.06
N PHE A 90 30.47 7.12 -10.80
CA PHE A 90 29.24 7.38 -11.57
C PHE A 90 28.71 8.79 -11.36
N PHE A 91 28.91 9.37 -10.18
CA PHE A 91 28.58 10.78 -9.97
C PHE A 91 29.54 11.71 -10.72
N ALA A 92 30.84 11.39 -10.75
CA ALA A 92 31.80 12.15 -11.54
C ALA A 92 31.47 12.12 -13.04
N TYR A 93 31.07 10.96 -13.58
CA TYR A 93 30.59 10.86 -14.97
C TYR A 93 29.29 11.63 -15.20
N PHE A 94 28.41 11.69 -14.21
CA PHE A 94 27.20 12.50 -14.26
C PHE A 94 27.53 14.01 -14.30
N GLU A 95 28.45 14.48 -13.45
CA GLU A 95 28.95 15.85 -13.51
C GLU A 95 29.66 16.15 -14.84
N LYS A 96 30.40 15.17 -15.40
CA LYS A 96 30.98 15.30 -16.75
C LYS A 96 29.89 15.50 -17.81
N LEU A 97 28.79 14.77 -17.73
CA LEU A 97 27.69 14.90 -18.68
C LEU A 97 26.99 16.27 -18.54
N LEU A 98 26.83 16.77 -17.31
CA LEU A 98 26.30 18.10 -17.05
C LEU A 98 27.28 19.22 -17.43
N SER A 99 28.58 19.00 -17.41
CA SER A 99 29.53 20.08 -17.71
C SER A 99 29.61 20.43 -19.20
N ILE A 100 29.20 19.51 -20.09
CA ILE A 100 29.14 19.76 -21.54
C ILE A 100 28.16 20.91 -21.88
N PRO A 101 26.84 20.83 -21.58
CA PRO A 101 25.94 21.95 -21.83
C PRO A 101 26.26 23.18 -20.96
N ALA A 102 26.83 23.01 -19.76
CA ALA A 102 27.29 24.14 -18.96
C ALA A 102 28.29 25.01 -19.71
N SER A 103 29.28 24.38 -20.35
CA SER A 103 30.31 25.08 -21.14
C SER A 103 29.76 25.84 -22.34
N LEU A 104 28.62 25.40 -22.89
CA LEU A 104 27.96 26.05 -24.03
C LEU A 104 27.12 27.25 -23.59
N ILE A 105 26.50 27.18 -22.41
CA ILE A 105 25.65 28.24 -21.85
C ILE A 105 26.51 29.37 -21.29
N ASP A 106 27.53 29.00 -20.50
CA ASP A 106 28.46 29.93 -19.92
C ASP A 106 29.81 29.24 -19.67
N PRO A 107 30.81 29.51 -20.53
CA PRO A 107 32.14 28.92 -20.42
C PRO A 107 32.81 29.17 -19.06
N LYS A 108 32.43 30.22 -18.32
CA LYS A 108 33.01 30.54 -17.01
C LYS A 108 32.56 29.58 -15.89
N ILE A 109 31.50 28.79 -16.11
CA ILE A 109 31.06 27.76 -15.16
C ILE A 109 32.09 26.65 -15.02
N VAL A 110 32.75 26.28 -16.13
CA VAL A 110 33.68 25.15 -16.21
C VAL A 110 35.15 25.57 -16.07
N ASP A 111 35.40 26.84 -15.75
CA ASP A 111 36.73 27.34 -15.43
C ASP A 111 37.15 26.89 -14.02
N LEU A 112 38.28 26.19 -13.93
CA LEU A 112 38.85 25.66 -12.70
C LEU A 112 39.26 26.77 -11.72
N ASN A 113 39.72 27.92 -12.22
CA ASN A 113 40.25 29.00 -11.39
C ASN A 113 39.18 30.00 -10.95
N ASN A 114 37.95 29.89 -11.48
CA ASN A 114 36.87 30.82 -11.24
C ASN A 114 36.06 30.42 -9.99
N LEU A 115 36.72 30.50 -8.83
CA LEU A 115 36.12 30.18 -7.54
C LEU A 115 35.09 31.24 -7.12
N ASN A 116 34.04 30.79 -6.45
CA ASN A 116 32.90 31.58 -5.97
C ASN A 116 32.15 32.32 -7.09
N TYR A 117 32.07 31.70 -8.28
CA TYR A 117 31.35 32.28 -9.41
C TYR A 117 29.85 32.36 -9.15
N ASP A 118 29.26 33.56 -9.26
CA ASP A 118 27.90 33.84 -8.80
C ASP A 118 26.97 34.47 -9.84
N SER A 119 27.34 34.42 -11.12
CA SER A 119 26.50 34.90 -12.22
C SER A 119 25.13 34.22 -12.25
N TRP A 120 24.11 34.94 -12.73
CA TRP A 120 22.76 34.38 -12.87
C TRP A 120 22.71 33.17 -13.80
N SER A 121 23.62 33.10 -14.78
CA SER A 121 23.78 31.96 -15.69
C SER A 121 24.06 30.65 -14.93
N VAL A 122 25.02 30.64 -13.98
CA VAL A 122 25.35 29.42 -13.21
C VAL A 122 24.22 29.06 -12.25
N ILE A 123 23.57 30.06 -11.64
CA ILE A 123 22.40 29.87 -10.75
C ILE A 123 21.26 29.20 -11.50
N ALA A 124 20.84 29.79 -12.62
CA ALA A 124 19.77 29.24 -13.44
C ALA A 124 20.13 27.83 -13.94
N TYR A 125 21.36 27.64 -14.43
CA TYR A 125 21.82 26.36 -14.94
C TYR A 125 21.74 25.24 -13.90
N GLN A 126 22.42 25.42 -12.76
CA GLN A 126 22.48 24.41 -11.71
C GLN A 126 21.10 24.14 -11.08
N ARG A 127 20.26 25.16 -10.85
CA ARG A 127 18.91 24.95 -10.33
C ARG A 127 18.02 24.19 -11.33
N SER A 128 18.16 24.49 -12.63
CA SER A 128 17.45 23.76 -13.68
C SER A 128 17.89 22.30 -13.78
N THR A 129 19.18 21.98 -13.66
CA THR A 129 19.64 20.58 -13.71
C THR A 129 19.10 19.76 -12.54
N VAL A 130 19.00 20.34 -11.33
CA VAL A 130 18.38 19.68 -10.17
C VAL A 130 16.91 19.35 -10.45
N ILE A 131 16.12 20.32 -10.96
CA ILE A 131 14.70 20.09 -11.31
C ILE A 131 14.55 19.01 -12.39
N LEU A 132 15.37 19.07 -13.45
CA LEU A 132 15.30 18.13 -14.57
C LEU A 132 15.64 16.70 -14.13
N THR A 133 16.67 16.53 -13.32
CA THR A 133 17.14 15.20 -12.89
C THR A 133 16.22 14.60 -11.83
N GLU A 134 15.56 15.42 -11.01
CA GLU A 134 14.50 15.01 -10.08
C GLU A 134 13.27 14.43 -10.80
N LEU A 135 13.05 14.69 -12.10
CA LEU A 135 11.96 14.05 -12.86
C LEU A 135 12.04 12.51 -12.82
N LEU A 136 13.22 11.93 -12.60
CA LEU A 136 13.37 10.50 -12.34
C LEU A 136 12.60 10.06 -11.09
N LEU A 137 12.62 10.86 -10.02
CA LEU A 137 11.81 10.65 -8.82
C LEU A 137 10.32 10.69 -9.16
N GLY A 138 9.89 11.71 -9.91
CA GLY A 138 8.52 11.85 -10.40
C GLY A 138 8.05 10.62 -11.18
N ALA A 139 8.87 10.14 -12.12
CA ALA A 139 8.59 8.94 -12.89
C ALA A 139 8.52 7.67 -12.01
N ALA A 140 9.39 7.55 -11.00
CA ALA A 140 9.38 6.42 -10.06
C ALA A 140 8.06 6.38 -9.28
N VAL A 141 7.66 7.51 -8.68
CA VAL A 141 6.45 7.58 -7.85
C VAL A 141 5.17 7.41 -8.67
N LEU A 142 5.12 7.90 -9.91
CA LEU A 142 4.00 7.62 -10.83
C LEU A 142 3.86 6.12 -11.13
N LYS A 143 4.97 5.40 -11.31
CA LYS A 143 4.95 3.95 -11.47
C LYS A 143 4.55 3.21 -10.18
N PHE A 144 4.83 3.77 -9.00
CA PHE A 144 4.31 3.23 -7.75
C PHE A 144 2.77 3.22 -7.74
N VAL A 145 2.12 4.31 -8.18
CA VAL A 145 0.65 4.46 -8.26
C VAL A 145 0.04 3.48 -9.26
N ARG A 146 0.57 3.42 -10.49
CA ARG A 146 -0.01 2.64 -11.61
C ARG A 146 0.01 1.10 -11.44
N GLY A 147 0.51 0.60 -10.31
CA GLY A 147 0.54 -0.83 -9.96
C GLY A 147 0.17 -1.14 -8.51
N ALA A 148 -0.47 -0.21 -7.80
CA ALA A 148 -0.89 -0.40 -6.41
C ALA A 148 -2.29 -1.04 -6.29
N VAL A 149 -2.49 -1.81 -5.22
CA VAL A 149 -3.78 -2.42 -4.87
C VAL A 149 -4.81 -1.35 -4.50
N ASP A 150 -4.39 -0.31 -3.78
CA ASP A 150 -5.16 0.90 -3.52
C ASP A 150 -4.47 2.12 -4.17
N PRO A 151 -4.83 2.43 -5.43
CA PRO A 151 -4.23 3.55 -6.16
C PRO A 151 -4.39 4.89 -5.45
N ALA A 152 -5.46 5.09 -4.68
CA ALA A 152 -5.74 6.38 -4.07
C ALA A 152 -4.88 6.61 -2.82
N SER A 153 -4.61 5.58 -2.01
CA SER A 153 -3.64 5.70 -0.89
C SER A 153 -2.22 5.86 -1.43
N GLN A 154 -1.88 5.08 -2.47
CA GLN A 154 -0.56 5.16 -3.08
C GLN A 154 -0.34 6.52 -3.75
N PHE A 155 -1.37 7.12 -4.36
CA PHE A 155 -1.30 8.45 -4.93
C PHE A 155 -0.95 9.50 -3.86
N ILE A 156 -1.60 9.44 -2.69
CA ILE A 156 -1.30 10.34 -1.57
C ILE A 156 0.17 10.18 -1.15
N ILE A 157 0.65 8.95 -0.91
CA ILE A 157 2.06 8.70 -0.55
C ILE A 157 3.02 9.22 -1.63
N SER A 158 2.69 8.99 -2.90
CA SER A 158 3.53 9.36 -4.04
C SER A 158 3.62 10.88 -4.21
N ALA A 159 2.49 11.59 -4.05
CA ALA A 159 2.44 13.04 -4.04
C ALA A 159 3.21 13.62 -2.83
N THR A 160 3.05 13.00 -1.65
CA THR A 160 3.77 13.34 -0.43
C THR A 160 5.29 13.21 -0.59
N LEU A 161 5.77 12.14 -1.24
CA LEU A 161 7.18 11.92 -1.52
C LEU A 161 7.73 12.97 -2.49
N PHE A 162 7.02 13.25 -3.58
CA PHE A 162 7.46 14.23 -4.58
C PHE A 162 7.49 15.66 -4.05
N LEU A 163 6.59 16.00 -3.11
CA LEU A 163 6.49 17.30 -2.47
C LEU A 163 7.15 17.32 -1.06
N HIS A 164 8.01 16.37 -0.74
CA HIS A 164 8.58 16.26 0.61
C HIS A 164 9.43 17.50 0.95
N PRO A 165 9.21 18.18 2.09
CA PRO A 165 9.93 19.41 2.46
C PRO A 165 11.45 19.25 2.52
N GLY A 166 11.92 18.05 2.88
CA GLY A 166 13.36 17.75 2.87
C GLY A 166 14.01 17.84 1.49
N PHE A 167 13.32 17.48 0.39
CA PHE A 167 13.86 17.69 -0.96
C PHE A 167 13.87 19.17 -1.32
N LEU A 168 12.84 19.93 -0.95
CA LEU A 168 12.81 21.38 -1.16
C LEU A 168 13.99 22.07 -0.46
N ILE A 169 14.18 21.77 0.84
CA ILE A 169 15.22 22.38 1.66
C ILE A 169 16.61 21.98 1.17
N ILE A 170 16.86 20.69 0.95
CA ILE A 170 18.20 20.19 0.67
C ILE A 170 18.59 20.34 -0.81
N ASP A 171 17.68 20.07 -1.74
CA ASP A 171 18.02 20.09 -3.17
C ASP A 171 17.77 21.46 -3.80
N HIS A 172 16.59 22.04 -3.58
CA HIS A 172 16.16 23.23 -4.30
C HIS A 172 16.54 24.56 -3.64
N ILE A 173 16.87 24.55 -2.34
CA ILE A 173 17.41 25.73 -1.63
C ILE A 173 18.89 25.51 -1.30
N HIS A 174 19.25 24.52 -0.48
CA HIS A 174 20.64 24.27 -0.08
C HIS A 174 21.55 23.81 -1.23
N PHE A 175 21.00 23.17 -2.27
CA PHE A 175 21.68 22.67 -3.48
C PHE A 175 22.34 21.29 -3.34
N GLN A 176 21.62 20.24 -3.74
CA GLN A 176 22.10 18.85 -3.86
C GLN A 176 21.24 18.08 -4.90
N TYR A 177 21.74 16.94 -5.38
CA TYR A 177 21.04 16.05 -6.32
C TYR A 177 20.35 14.85 -5.64
N ASN A 178 19.80 15.01 -4.43
CA ASN A 178 19.26 13.85 -3.71
C ASN A 178 17.98 13.31 -4.35
N GLY A 179 17.09 14.14 -4.89
CA GLY A 179 15.86 13.74 -5.56
C GLY A 179 16.12 12.77 -6.71
N PHE A 180 17.15 13.05 -7.53
CA PHE A 180 17.63 12.13 -8.56
C PHE A 180 18.07 10.77 -7.99
N MET A 181 18.93 10.77 -6.97
CA MET A 181 19.47 9.55 -6.36
C MET A 181 18.39 8.74 -5.60
N PHE A 182 17.49 9.41 -4.88
CA PHE A 182 16.32 8.77 -4.28
C PHE A 182 15.32 8.29 -5.34
N GLY A 183 15.27 8.92 -6.51
CA GLY A 183 14.56 8.40 -7.69
C GLY A 183 15.10 7.03 -8.11
N ILE A 184 16.43 6.87 -8.20
CA ILE A 184 17.07 5.57 -8.45
C ILE A 184 16.74 4.57 -7.32
N LEU A 185 16.82 4.99 -6.05
CA LEU A 185 16.48 4.12 -4.91
C LEU A 185 15.03 3.63 -4.99
N LEU A 186 14.08 4.54 -5.21
CA LEU A 186 12.67 4.20 -5.32
C LEU A 186 12.41 3.29 -6.52
N TRP A 187 13.10 3.50 -7.65
CA TRP A 187 13.00 2.60 -8.79
C TRP A 187 13.54 1.21 -8.48
N SER A 188 14.64 1.12 -7.72
CA SER A 188 15.18 -0.15 -7.23
C SER A 188 14.19 -0.87 -6.31
N ILE A 189 13.56 -0.15 -5.36
CA ILE A 189 12.52 -0.69 -4.48
C ILE A 189 11.30 -1.13 -5.28
N LEU A 190 10.91 -0.37 -6.31
CA LEU A 190 9.82 -0.71 -7.22
C LEU A 190 10.10 -2.02 -7.97
N MET A 191 11.34 -2.23 -8.44
CA MET A 191 11.73 -3.50 -9.08
C MET A 191 11.65 -4.67 -8.10
N ALA A 192 12.06 -4.48 -6.83
CA ALA A 192 11.87 -5.48 -5.78
C ALA A 192 10.38 -5.79 -5.54
N ARG A 193 9.53 -4.75 -5.48
CA ARG A 193 8.07 -4.88 -5.33
C ARG A 193 7.45 -5.71 -6.45
N ASN A 194 7.89 -5.48 -7.68
CA ASN A 194 7.38 -6.16 -8.88
C ASN A 194 8.02 -7.55 -9.09
N GLY A 195 8.83 -8.05 -8.15
CA GLY A 195 9.48 -9.36 -8.22
C GLY A 195 10.74 -9.42 -9.09
N ASN A 196 11.12 -8.33 -9.78
CA ASN A 196 12.35 -8.25 -10.57
C ASN A 196 13.57 -7.93 -9.67
N LYS A 197 13.98 -8.93 -8.90
CA LYS A 197 15.05 -8.82 -7.89
C LYS A 197 16.43 -8.56 -8.50
N LEU A 198 16.70 -9.07 -9.70
CA LEU A 198 17.96 -8.81 -10.41
C LEU A 198 18.08 -7.33 -10.78
N ALA A 199 17.04 -6.75 -11.40
CA ALA A 199 17.03 -5.33 -11.74
C ALA A 199 17.11 -4.44 -10.49
N SER A 200 16.45 -4.85 -9.40
CA SER A 200 16.58 -4.18 -8.10
C SER A 200 18.03 -4.15 -7.62
N GLY A 201 18.73 -5.29 -7.63
CA GLY A 201 20.14 -5.35 -7.25
C GLY A 201 21.04 -4.48 -8.14
N VAL A 202 20.82 -4.47 -9.46
CA VAL A 202 21.59 -3.65 -10.41
C VAL A 202 21.38 -2.15 -10.16
N LEU A 203 20.13 -1.70 -10.02
CA LEU A 203 19.83 -0.30 -9.75
C LEU A 203 20.40 0.17 -8.41
N PHE A 204 20.37 -0.69 -7.39
CA PHE A 204 20.99 -0.37 -6.10
C PHE A 204 22.52 -0.33 -6.18
N ALA A 205 23.16 -1.21 -6.95
CA ALA A 205 24.61 -1.15 -7.19
C ALA A 205 25.01 0.13 -7.95
N ILE A 206 24.19 0.58 -8.91
CA ILE A 206 24.38 1.86 -9.60
C ILE A 206 24.30 3.01 -8.58
N LEU A 207 23.28 3.01 -7.72
CA LEU A 207 23.10 4.03 -6.69
C LEU A 207 24.28 4.12 -5.71
N LEU A 208 24.85 2.99 -5.29
CA LEU A 208 26.06 2.97 -4.44
C LEU A 208 27.25 3.65 -5.12
N ASN A 209 27.35 3.55 -6.44
CA ASN A 209 28.39 4.21 -7.24
C ASN A 209 28.07 5.68 -7.56
N PHE A 210 26.85 6.15 -7.30
CA PHE A 210 26.50 7.58 -7.30
C PHE A 210 26.78 8.23 -5.95
N LYS A 211 26.51 7.56 -4.83
CA LYS A 211 26.81 8.09 -3.50
C LYS A 211 27.00 6.95 -2.51
N HIS A 212 28.18 6.90 -1.89
CA HIS A 212 28.56 5.82 -0.98
C HIS A 212 27.72 5.78 0.31
N ILE A 213 27.01 6.87 0.66
CA ILE A 213 26.13 6.92 1.86
C ILE A 213 25.03 5.84 1.84
N TYR A 214 24.59 5.39 0.66
CA TYR A 214 23.60 4.31 0.54
C TYR A 214 24.15 2.94 1.01
N MET A 215 25.44 2.83 1.31
CA MET A 215 26.03 1.66 1.97
C MET A 215 25.35 1.35 3.31
N TYR A 216 24.78 2.37 3.98
CA TYR A 216 24.06 2.20 5.26
C TYR A 216 22.85 1.27 5.16
N ILE A 217 22.21 1.22 3.99
CA ILE A 217 21.04 0.39 3.72
C ILE A 217 21.38 -0.86 2.88
N ALA A 218 22.63 -1.02 2.45
CA ALA A 218 23.09 -2.15 1.65
C ALA A 218 22.96 -3.52 2.34
N PRO A 219 23.16 -3.66 3.68
CA PRO A 219 22.97 -4.95 4.34
C PRO A 219 21.56 -5.53 4.16
N ALA A 220 20.52 -4.69 4.17
CA ALA A 220 19.15 -5.14 3.94
C ALA A 220 18.94 -5.64 2.51
N TYR A 221 19.50 -4.94 1.51
CA TYR A 221 19.50 -5.39 0.11
C TYR A 221 20.22 -6.73 -0.06
N PHE A 222 21.42 -6.85 0.51
CA PHE A 222 22.21 -8.07 0.43
C PHE A 222 21.45 -9.27 0.98
N ILE A 223 20.96 -9.17 2.23
CA ILE A 223 20.23 -10.25 2.89
C ILE A 223 18.92 -10.58 2.16
N TYR A 224 18.17 -9.57 1.72
CA TYR A 224 16.93 -9.78 0.98
C TYR A 224 17.17 -10.50 -0.35
N LEU A 225 18.11 -10.03 -1.17
CA LEU A 225 18.39 -10.62 -2.48
C LEU A 225 19.02 -12.01 -2.34
N LEU A 226 19.95 -12.19 -1.41
CA LEU A 226 20.54 -13.50 -1.13
C LEU A 226 19.47 -14.51 -0.72
N ARG A 227 18.63 -14.17 0.26
CA ARG A 227 17.62 -15.08 0.79
C ARG A 227 16.44 -15.32 -0.16
N SER A 228 15.99 -14.28 -0.87
CA SER A 228 14.75 -14.32 -1.66
C SER A 228 14.96 -14.62 -3.15
N PHE A 229 16.15 -14.40 -3.70
CA PHE A 229 16.47 -14.64 -5.11
C PHE A 229 17.46 -15.78 -5.31
N CYS A 230 18.48 -15.86 -4.46
CA CYS A 230 19.55 -16.84 -4.62
C CYS A 230 19.27 -18.16 -3.89
N ILE A 231 18.39 -18.19 -2.87
CA ILE A 231 18.13 -19.37 -2.04
C ILE A 231 16.65 -19.76 -2.14
N SER A 232 16.36 -21.05 -2.36
CA SER A 232 15.01 -21.58 -2.40
C SER A 232 14.31 -21.54 -1.03
N PRO A 233 12.97 -21.70 -0.96
CA PRO A 233 12.28 -21.88 0.32
C PRO A 233 12.81 -23.08 1.13
N SER A 234 13.29 -24.13 0.45
CA SER A 234 13.92 -25.33 1.05
C SER A 234 15.37 -25.12 1.49
N GLY A 235 15.97 -23.94 1.27
CA GLY A 235 17.33 -23.62 1.69
C GLY A 235 18.43 -23.97 0.68
N GLN A 236 18.08 -24.46 -0.52
CA GLN A 236 19.05 -24.80 -1.56
C GLN A 236 19.49 -23.55 -2.33
N LEU A 237 20.79 -23.45 -2.60
CA LEU A 237 21.36 -22.36 -3.39
C LEU A 237 21.05 -22.55 -4.88
N GLN A 238 20.37 -21.57 -5.48
CA GLN A 238 20.12 -21.46 -6.90
C GLN A 238 21.33 -20.81 -7.59
N ILE A 239 22.31 -21.63 -7.96
CA ILE A 239 23.60 -21.18 -8.52
C ILE A 239 23.42 -20.22 -9.71
N LYS A 240 22.46 -20.50 -10.62
CA LYS A 240 22.16 -19.62 -11.76
C LYS A 240 21.79 -18.20 -11.32
N ASN A 241 20.90 -18.05 -10.35
CA ASN A 241 20.45 -16.76 -9.86
C ASN A 241 21.55 -16.04 -9.08
N PHE A 242 22.30 -16.79 -8.28
CA PHE A 242 23.46 -16.27 -7.55
C PHE A 242 24.52 -15.70 -8.51
N LEU A 243 24.94 -16.49 -9.51
CA LEU A 243 25.92 -16.04 -10.51
C LEU A 243 25.39 -14.88 -11.36
N ALA A 244 24.11 -14.90 -11.75
CA ALA A 244 23.50 -13.79 -12.48
C ALA A 244 23.54 -12.49 -11.68
N LEU A 245 23.17 -12.53 -10.40
CA LEU A 245 23.21 -11.35 -9.53
C LEU A 245 24.65 -10.89 -9.27
N ALA A 246 25.55 -11.82 -8.93
CA ALA A 246 26.95 -11.52 -8.65
C ALA A 246 27.62 -10.87 -9.87
N ASN A 247 27.49 -11.47 -11.06
CA ASN A 247 28.07 -10.93 -12.29
C ASN A 247 27.47 -9.56 -12.65
N ALA A 248 26.17 -9.35 -12.45
CA ALA A 248 25.53 -8.07 -12.72
C ALA A 248 26.06 -6.96 -11.79
N VAL A 249 26.24 -7.25 -10.49
CA VAL A 249 26.82 -6.29 -9.53
C VAL A 249 28.29 -6.04 -9.84
N ILE A 250 29.08 -7.08 -10.12
CA ILE A 250 30.49 -6.96 -10.51
C ILE A 250 30.63 -6.10 -11.77
N ALA A 251 29.78 -6.29 -12.77
CA ALA A 251 29.81 -5.50 -13.99
C ALA A 251 29.61 -4.00 -13.72
N VAL A 252 28.66 -3.65 -12.84
CA VAL A 252 28.43 -2.25 -12.43
C VAL A 252 29.65 -1.65 -11.73
N PHE A 253 30.22 -2.35 -10.75
CA PHE A 253 31.42 -1.87 -10.05
C PHE A 253 32.66 -1.82 -10.96
N THR A 254 32.79 -2.75 -11.90
CA THR A 254 33.86 -2.73 -12.91
C THR A 254 33.71 -1.54 -13.85
N ALA A 255 32.49 -1.22 -14.29
CA ALA A 255 32.23 -0.04 -15.12
C ALA A 255 32.54 1.28 -14.37
N SER A 256 32.29 1.33 -13.06
CA SER A 256 32.55 2.50 -12.22
C SER A 256 34.03 2.64 -11.84
N LEU A 257 34.58 1.62 -11.16
CA LEU A 257 35.91 1.65 -10.53
C LEU A 257 37.02 1.14 -11.46
N GLY A 258 36.69 0.37 -12.51
CA GLY A 258 37.67 -0.26 -13.41
C GLY A 258 38.66 0.73 -14.03
N PRO A 259 38.24 1.89 -14.57
CA PRO A 259 39.18 2.89 -15.09
C PRO A 259 40.20 3.35 -14.05
N PHE A 260 39.77 3.59 -12.80
CA PHE A 260 40.65 4.03 -11.71
C PHE A 260 41.53 2.90 -11.17
N PHE A 261 41.06 1.65 -11.24
CA PHE A 261 41.86 0.47 -10.95
C PHE A 261 43.02 0.32 -11.95
N LEU A 262 42.74 0.46 -13.25
CA LEU A 262 43.77 0.39 -14.30
C LEU A 262 44.80 1.53 -14.20
N MET A 263 44.39 2.69 -13.68
CA MET A 263 45.28 3.83 -13.43
C MET A 263 46.04 3.74 -12.08
N GLY A 264 45.79 2.72 -11.26
CA GLY A 264 46.41 2.59 -9.93
C GLY A 264 45.92 3.61 -8.89
N GLN A 265 44.76 4.22 -9.07
CA GLN A 265 44.25 5.33 -8.25
C GLN A 265 43.25 4.93 -7.16
N ILE A 266 43.00 3.63 -6.96
CA ILE A 266 42.03 3.15 -5.97
C ILE A 266 42.31 3.64 -4.55
N PRO A 267 43.56 3.63 -4.03
CA PRO A 267 43.83 4.14 -2.69
C PRO A 267 43.47 5.63 -2.54
N GLN A 268 43.77 6.44 -3.56
CA GLN A 268 43.43 7.86 -3.60
C GLN A 268 41.91 8.09 -3.70
N LEU A 269 41.21 7.29 -4.49
CA LEU A 269 39.76 7.34 -4.58
C LEU A 269 39.10 7.01 -3.23
N LEU A 270 39.58 5.96 -2.55
CA LEU A 270 39.05 5.55 -1.26
C LEU A 270 39.33 6.57 -0.14
N SER A 271 40.48 7.24 -0.14
CA SER A 271 40.78 8.29 0.84
C SER A 271 39.88 9.52 0.67
N ARG A 272 39.46 9.84 -0.56
CA ARG A 272 38.45 10.88 -0.85
C ARG A 272 37.05 10.47 -0.42
N LEU A 273 36.64 9.25 -0.73
CA LEU A 273 35.30 8.74 -0.39
C LEU A 273 35.10 8.56 1.11
N PHE A 274 36.13 8.17 1.84
CA PHE A 274 36.07 7.87 3.27
C PHE A 274 37.12 8.68 4.05
N PRO A 275 36.91 9.99 4.25
CA PRO A 275 37.84 10.83 5.01
C PRO A 275 37.74 10.51 6.51
N PHE A 276 38.84 10.06 7.12
CA PHE A 276 38.88 9.58 8.51
C PHE A 276 39.09 10.68 9.57
N THR A 277 39.23 11.95 9.19
CA THR A 277 39.62 13.06 10.07
C THR A 277 38.43 13.81 10.68
N ARG A 278 37.32 13.13 11.00
CA ARG A 278 36.08 13.78 11.47
C ARG A 278 35.63 13.28 12.84
N GLY A 279 35.26 14.21 13.73
CA GLY A 279 34.76 13.95 15.08
C GLY A 279 33.32 13.44 15.14
N LEU A 280 32.90 13.02 16.34
CA LEU A 280 31.59 12.39 16.60
C LEU A 280 30.39 13.31 16.33
N ASN A 281 30.45 14.54 16.85
CA ASN A 281 29.44 15.56 16.62
C ASN A 281 29.99 16.68 15.72
N HIS A 282 29.14 17.18 14.82
CA HIS A 282 29.42 18.40 14.06
C HIS A 282 29.07 19.65 14.88
N ALA A 283 29.37 20.84 14.35
CA ALA A 283 28.97 22.14 14.88
C ALA A 283 27.48 22.23 15.25
N TYR A 284 26.63 21.68 14.37
CA TYR A 284 25.22 21.42 14.62
C TYR A 284 25.05 19.92 14.89
N TRP A 285 24.47 19.55 16.03
CA TRP A 285 24.30 18.15 16.39
C TRP A 285 23.18 17.54 15.57
N ALA A 286 23.50 16.61 14.67
CA ALA A 286 22.48 15.81 14.01
C ALA A 286 21.59 15.14 15.09
N PRO A 287 20.25 15.11 14.94
CA PRO A 287 19.36 14.62 15.98
C PRO A 287 19.38 13.10 16.09
N ASN A 288 20.45 12.57 16.66
CA ASN A 288 20.73 11.15 16.89
C ASN A 288 20.95 10.87 18.39
N VAL A 289 21.36 9.65 18.73
CA VAL A 289 21.60 9.27 20.14
C VAL A 289 22.74 10.09 20.75
N TRP A 290 23.77 10.42 19.96
CA TRP A 290 24.92 11.19 20.43
C TRP A 290 24.56 12.61 20.82
N ALA A 291 23.59 13.26 20.15
CA ALA A 291 23.07 14.55 20.58
C ALA A 291 22.47 14.50 22.00
N LEU A 292 21.76 13.42 22.35
CA LEU A 292 21.20 13.23 23.69
C LEU A 292 22.28 12.97 24.74
N VAL A 293 23.27 12.13 24.40
CA VAL A 293 24.43 11.84 25.28
C VAL A 293 25.23 13.12 25.55
N THR A 294 25.43 13.93 24.52
CA THR A 294 26.14 15.21 24.61
C THR A 294 25.37 16.21 25.44
N ALA A 295 24.05 16.29 25.29
CA ALA A 295 23.21 17.13 26.14
C ALA A 295 23.26 16.68 27.61
N LEU A 296 23.24 15.36 27.86
CA LEU A 296 23.36 14.81 29.20
C LEU A 296 24.71 15.17 29.84
N ASP A 297 25.81 15.05 29.10
CA ASP A 297 27.16 15.44 29.56
C ASP A 297 27.18 16.92 30.01
N ARG A 298 26.51 17.80 29.26
CA ARG A 298 26.42 19.24 29.58
C ARG A 298 25.55 19.52 30.80
N VAL A 299 24.43 18.82 30.96
CA VAL A 299 23.57 18.94 32.15
C VAL A 299 24.31 18.46 33.40
N LEU A 300 25.03 17.33 33.30
CA LEU A 300 25.84 16.80 34.40
C LEU A 300 26.98 17.75 34.76
N LEU A 301 27.68 18.31 33.76
CA LEU A 301 28.73 19.30 33.99
C LEU A 301 28.18 20.52 34.76
N LYS A 302 27.02 21.04 34.35
CA LYS A 302 26.38 22.18 35.03
C LYS A 302 25.94 21.82 36.44
N TYR A 303 25.40 20.62 36.65
CA TYR A 303 25.05 20.12 37.97
C TYR A 303 26.25 20.03 38.91
N ILE A 304 27.39 19.51 38.44
CA ILE A 304 28.65 19.43 39.20
C ILE A 304 29.15 20.84 39.57
N GLN A 305 29.11 21.79 38.62
CA GLN A 305 29.49 23.19 38.86
C GLN A 305 28.62 23.87 39.93
N ILE A 306 27.32 23.52 40.00
CA ILE A 306 26.38 24.09 40.97
C ILE A 306 26.51 23.42 42.34
N THR A 307 26.73 22.10 42.39
CA THR A 307 26.73 21.32 43.63
C THR A 307 28.10 21.15 44.27
N GLY A 308 29.19 21.45 43.57
CA GLY A 308 30.55 21.28 44.05
C GLY A 308 30.97 19.80 44.22
N ALA A 309 30.27 18.87 43.56
CA ALA A 309 30.54 17.44 43.67
C ALA A 309 31.97 17.07 43.20
N SER A 310 32.67 16.24 43.96
CA SER A 310 34.06 15.82 43.70
C SER A 310 34.18 14.69 42.67
N ILE A 311 33.63 14.91 41.47
CA ILE A 311 33.75 13.98 40.33
C ILE A 311 34.88 14.47 39.42
N SER A 312 35.72 13.56 38.91
CA SER A 312 36.78 13.90 37.97
C SER A 312 36.19 14.44 36.65
N VAL A 313 36.42 15.72 36.36
CA VAL A 313 35.99 16.38 35.12
C VAL A 313 37.18 16.54 34.18
N ASN A 314 37.02 16.14 32.93
CA ASN A 314 38.05 16.37 31.91
C ASN A 314 38.02 17.83 31.44
N THR A 315 39.12 18.55 31.66
CA THR A 315 39.28 19.97 31.31
C THR A 315 39.23 20.20 29.79
N GLU A 316 39.69 19.25 28.97
CA GLU A 316 39.58 19.32 27.51
C GLU A 316 38.11 19.25 27.04
N GLY A 317 37.29 18.46 27.73
CA GLY A 317 35.86 18.32 27.45
C GLY A 317 35.02 19.57 27.78
N MET A 318 35.54 20.46 28.63
CA MET A 318 34.91 21.76 28.89
C MET A 318 35.00 22.70 27.68
N GLN A 319 36.04 22.56 26.85
CA GLN A 319 36.31 23.43 25.71
C GLN A 319 35.89 22.82 24.36
N SER A 320 35.83 21.49 24.23
CA SER A 320 35.65 20.82 22.92
C SER A 320 34.27 21.04 22.27
N THR A 321 33.19 21.15 23.06
CA THR A 321 31.81 21.19 22.50
C THR A 321 31.12 22.54 22.66
N SER A 322 31.79 23.54 23.26
CA SER A 322 31.25 24.87 23.52
C SER A 322 31.51 25.88 22.39
N ARG A 323 32.39 25.56 21.43
CA ARG A 323 32.78 26.48 20.35
C ARG A 323 32.13 26.24 18.99
N GLY A 324 31.30 25.20 18.84
CA GLY A 324 30.67 24.88 17.54
C GLY A 324 31.67 24.64 16.40
N LEU A 325 32.94 24.36 16.71
CA LEU A 325 33.99 24.09 15.73
C LEU A 325 34.04 22.59 15.41
N VAL A 326 34.34 22.27 14.16
CA VAL A 326 34.48 20.87 13.69
C VAL A 326 35.78 20.30 14.28
N GLY A 327 35.67 19.41 15.26
CA GLY A 327 36.80 18.78 15.95
C GLY A 327 36.37 17.53 16.71
N ASP A 328 37.35 16.78 17.25
CA ASP A 328 37.08 15.58 18.03
C ASP A 328 36.28 15.91 19.29
N THR A 329 35.14 15.25 19.46
CA THR A 329 34.24 15.50 20.59
C THR A 329 34.76 14.78 21.83
N VAL A 330 35.28 15.56 22.78
CA VAL A 330 35.71 15.07 24.09
C VAL A 330 34.62 15.39 25.11
N PHE A 331 34.12 14.38 25.81
CA PHE A 331 33.12 14.54 26.87
C PHE A 331 33.78 14.96 28.18
N ALA A 332 33.08 15.79 28.96
CA ALA A 332 33.60 16.35 30.20
C ALA A 332 33.39 15.42 31.40
N VAL A 333 32.25 14.71 31.45
CA VAL A 333 31.82 13.86 32.57
C VAL A 333 31.63 12.40 32.12
N ILE A 334 31.04 12.19 30.95
CA ILE A 334 30.75 10.85 30.40
C ILE A 334 32.01 10.28 29.73
N PRO A 335 32.23 8.95 29.72
CA PRO A 335 33.35 8.35 28.99
C PRO A 335 33.34 8.65 27.48
N ASN A 336 34.52 8.89 26.91
CA ASN A 336 34.68 9.14 25.48
C ASN A 336 34.20 7.95 24.62
N VAL A 337 33.31 8.26 23.68
CA VAL A 337 32.84 7.31 22.68
C VAL A 337 33.91 7.23 21.59
N LYS A 338 34.32 6.02 21.20
CA LYS A 338 35.28 5.78 20.10
C LYS A 338 34.56 5.24 18.86
N PRO A 339 35.14 5.39 17.64
CA PRO A 339 34.54 4.85 16.41
C PRO A 339 34.18 3.37 16.53
N VAL A 340 35.03 2.57 17.19
CA VAL A 340 34.79 1.13 17.42
C VAL A 340 33.50 0.86 18.20
N HIS A 341 33.15 1.70 19.19
CA HIS A 341 31.91 1.55 19.95
C HIS A 341 30.69 1.77 19.06
N THR A 342 30.71 2.85 18.27
CA THR A 342 29.63 3.21 17.33
C THR A 342 29.41 2.15 16.26
N PHE A 343 30.50 1.59 15.73
CA PHE A 343 30.48 0.49 14.77
C PHE A 343 29.90 -0.79 15.37
N THR A 344 30.28 -1.11 16.61
CA THR A 344 29.78 -2.28 17.35
C THR A 344 28.27 -2.18 17.59
N PHE A 345 27.77 -1.03 18.05
CA PHE A 345 26.32 -0.82 18.22
C PHE A 345 25.56 -0.90 16.90
N THR A 346 26.10 -0.30 15.84
CA THR A 346 25.49 -0.34 14.51
C THR A 346 25.33 -1.78 14.02
N ILE A 347 26.38 -2.60 14.10
CA ILE A 347 26.33 -4.01 13.70
C ILE A 347 25.38 -4.80 14.59
N ALA A 348 25.41 -4.59 15.91
CA ALA A 348 24.56 -5.34 16.84
C ALA A 348 23.07 -5.15 16.53
N PHE A 349 22.62 -3.89 16.39
CA PHE A 349 21.22 -3.61 16.07
C PHE A 349 20.85 -4.04 14.64
N GLN A 350 21.71 -3.79 13.64
CA GLN A 350 21.46 -4.25 12.28
C GLN A 350 21.34 -5.78 12.22
N SER A 351 22.16 -6.52 12.96
CA SER A 351 22.12 -8.00 12.98
C SER A 351 20.75 -8.54 13.43
N ILE A 352 20.12 -7.92 14.43
CA ILE A 352 18.78 -8.30 14.89
C ILE A 352 17.75 -8.12 13.75
N ILE A 353 17.80 -6.98 13.06
CA ILE A 353 16.91 -6.65 11.94
C ILE A 353 17.11 -7.63 10.78
N LEU A 354 18.36 -7.84 10.40
CA LEU A 354 18.75 -8.69 9.27
C LEU A 354 18.42 -10.17 9.53
N PHE A 355 18.54 -10.63 10.78
CA PHE A 355 18.12 -11.98 11.15
C PHE A 355 16.62 -12.19 10.95
N LYS A 356 15.77 -11.22 11.34
CA LYS A 356 14.32 -11.31 11.06
C LYS A 356 14.04 -11.30 9.56
N LEU A 357 14.73 -10.44 8.80
CA LEU A 357 14.61 -10.38 7.34
C LEU A 357 14.99 -11.71 6.67
N TRP A 358 16.05 -12.37 7.14
CA TRP A 358 16.47 -13.69 6.66
C TRP A 358 15.40 -14.77 6.88
N ARG A 359 14.69 -14.72 8.02
CA ARG A 359 13.61 -15.67 8.32
C ARG A 359 12.35 -15.37 7.52
N ASN A 360 12.03 -14.10 7.28
CA ASN A 360 10.83 -13.67 6.55
C ASN A 360 11.18 -12.66 5.43
N PRO A 361 11.60 -13.14 4.24
CA PRO A 361 12.08 -12.30 3.14
C PRO A 361 10.93 -11.79 2.26
N THR A 362 9.92 -11.14 2.86
CA THR A 362 8.85 -10.44 2.13
C THR A 362 9.25 -9.01 1.78
N TYR A 363 8.58 -8.40 0.80
CA TYR A 363 8.83 -7.04 0.33
C TYR A 363 8.59 -6.03 1.44
N LYS A 364 7.53 -6.22 2.22
CA LYS A 364 7.25 -5.42 3.40
C LYS A 364 8.37 -5.56 4.45
N SER A 365 8.76 -6.79 4.78
CA SER A 365 9.85 -7.04 5.72
C SER A 365 11.17 -6.41 5.24
N PHE A 366 11.44 -6.49 3.94
CA PHE A 366 12.57 -5.85 3.28
C PHE A 366 12.53 -4.33 3.40
N LEU A 367 11.40 -3.68 3.07
CA LEU A 367 11.26 -2.24 3.14
C LEU A 367 11.36 -1.72 4.60
N THR A 368 10.79 -2.43 5.56
CA THR A 368 10.93 -2.11 6.99
C THR A 368 12.37 -2.31 7.47
N ALA A 369 13.03 -3.40 7.08
CA ALA A 369 14.43 -3.65 7.40
C ALA A 369 15.37 -2.62 6.75
N LEU A 370 15.08 -2.20 5.52
CA LEU A 370 15.80 -1.14 4.80
C LEU A 370 15.74 0.18 5.59
N THR A 371 14.53 0.55 6.02
CA THR A 371 14.28 1.75 6.83
C THR A 371 14.99 1.66 8.19
N LEU A 372 14.93 0.50 8.84
CA LEU A 372 15.57 0.27 10.14
C LEU A 372 17.11 0.25 10.05
N CYS A 373 17.69 -0.29 8.98
CA CYS A 373 19.14 -0.21 8.76
C CYS A 373 19.59 1.25 8.61
N GLY A 374 18.83 2.06 7.85
CA GLY A 374 19.04 3.51 7.75
C GLY A 374 18.93 4.20 9.11
N TYR A 375 17.92 3.86 9.91
CA TYR A 375 17.76 4.37 11.28
C TYR A 375 18.97 4.05 12.16
N VAL A 376 19.43 2.79 12.16
CA VAL A 376 20.54 2.36 13.01
C VAL A 376 21.82 3.10 12.62
N SER A 377 22.13 3.21 11.32
CA SER A 377 23.29 3.97 10.86
C SER A 377 23.18 5.47 11.17
N TYR A 378 21.99 6.04 11.10
CA TYR A 378 21.75 7.44 11.45
C TYR A 378 21.88 7.71 12.95
N LEU A 379 21.36 6.81 13.79
CA LEU A 379 21.33 6.98 15.24
C LEU A 379 22.66 6.70 15.92
N PHE A 380 23.38 5.68 15.45
CA PHE A 380 24.58 5.15 16.11
C PHE A 380 25.85 5.31 15.26
N GLY A 381 25.80 5.96 14.10
CA GLY A 381 26.99 6.21 13.28
C GLY A 381 27.98 7.17 13.95
N TRP A 382 29.28 7.01 13.65
CA TRP A 382 30.33 7.89 14.19
C TRP A 382 30.21 9.33 13.68
N HIS A 383 29.97 9.52 12.39
CA HIS A 383 29.90 10.85 11.80
C HIS A 383 28.65 10.94 10.92
N VAL A 384 27.60 11.54 11.47
CA VAL A 384 26.28 11.63 10.81
C VAL A 384 25.86 13.08 10.72
N HIS A 385 25.47 13.50 9.52
CA HIS A 385 24.89 14.81 9.27
C HIS A 385 23.37 14.75 9.35
N GLU A 386 22.74 15.86 9.74
CA GLU A 386 21.29 16.05 9.75
C GLU A 386 20.65 15.73 8.40
N LYS A 387 21.34 16.06 7.29
CA LYS A 387 20.90 15.75 5.91
C LYS A 387 20.66 14.26 5.67
N ALA A 388 21.34 13.38 6.40
CA ALA A 388 21.22 11.93 6.23
C ALA A 388 19.86 11.37 6.68
N ILE A 389 19.03 12.17 7.39
CA ILE A 389 17.70 11.74 7.85
C ILE A 389 16.77 11.32 6.69
N LEU A 390 16.99 11.83 5.48
CA LEU A 390 16.23 11.42 4.29
C LEU A 390 16.36 9.92 3.96
N LEU A 391 17.49 9.29 4.32
CA LEU A 391 17.66 7.83 4.16
C LEU A 391 16.66 7.02 4.99
N VAL A 392 16.13 7.64 6.06
CA VAL A 392 15.11 7.07 6.92
C VAL A 392 13.71 7.47 6.44
N LEU A 393 13.48 8.76 6.21
CA LEU A 393 12.13 9.29 5.93
C LEU A 393 11.57 8.81 4.59
N VAL A 394 12.41 8.73 3.55
CA VAL A 394 11.95 8.36 2.21
C VAL A 394 11.41 6.92 2.18
N PRO A 395 12.16 5.88 2.61
CA PRO A 395 11.59 4.53 2.70
C PRO A 395 10.43 4.40 3.69
N LEU A 396 10.47 5.12 4.82
CA LEU A 396 9.40 5.08 5.83
C LEU A 396 8.05 5.60 5.29
N SER A 397 8.07 6.59 4.40
CA SER A 397 6.85 7.13 3.78
C SER A 397 6.07 6.06 2.98
N LEU A 398 6.77 5.10 2.36
CA LEU A 398 6.14 4.00 1.62
C LEU A 398 5.41 3.02 2.55
N LEU A 399 5.76 2.97 3.84
CA LEU A 399 5.10 2.14 4.86
C LEU A 399 3.92 2.87 5.52
N ALA A 400 3.79 4.19 5.35
CA ALA A 400 2.87 5.01 6.12
C ALA A 400 1.38 4.65 5.91
N ALA A 401 1.00 4.12 4.75
CA ALA A 401 -0.40 3.74 4.47
C ALA A 401 -0.76 2.30 4.90
N GLU A 402 0.19 1.51 5.41
CA GLU A 402 -0.07 0.11 5.74
C GLU A 402 -0.89 -0.07 7.02
N ARG A 403 -0.57 0.69 8.06
CA ARG A 403 -1.16 0.54 9.39
C ARG A 403 -0.98 1.80 10.24
N GLN A 404 -1.88 2.01 11.21
CA GLN A 404 -1.82 3.16 12.11
C GLN A 404 -0.48 3.28 12.83
N ALA A 405 0.12 2.15 13.20
CA ALA A 405 1.43 2.14 13.84
C ALA A 405 2.53 2.73 12.93
N TYR A 406 2.58 2.34 11.66
CA TYR A 406 3.54 2.86 10.68
C TYR A 406 3.26 4.33 10.36
N PHE A 407 1.98 4.71 10.16
CA PHE A 407 1.59 6.10 9.94
C PHE A 407 2.05 7.01 11.07
N ARG A 408 1.86 6.59 12.32
CA ARG A 408 2.25 7.40 13.49
C ARG A 408 3.76 7.50 13.65
N THR A 409 4.49 6.40 13.43
CA THR A 409 5.96 6.44 13.36
C THR A 409 6.44 7.40 12.27
N PHE A 410 5.82 7.35 11.08
CA PHE A 410 6.13 8.25 9.98
C PHE A 410 5.88 9.72 10.32
N MET A 411 4.76 10.04 10.96
CA MET A 411 4.43 11.40 11.38
C MET A 411 5.46 11.95 12.38
N LEU A 412 5.78 11.19 13.42
CA LEU A 412 6.75 11.60 14.44
C LEU A 412 8.15 11.81 13.84
N ALA A 413 8.60 10.83 13.05
CA ALA A 413 9.90 10.89 12.41
C ALA A 413 10.01 12.03 11.40
N SER A 414 8.96 12.26 10.59
CA SER A 414 8.97 13.30 9.57
C SER A 414 8.94 14.69 10.17
N VAL A 415 8.12 14.94 11.20
CA VAL A 415 8.11 16.25 11.87
C VAL A 415 9.46 16.53 12.51
N ALA A 416 9.99 15.60 13.30
CA ALA A 416 11.30 15.77 13.93
C ALA A 416 12.45 15.91 12.90
N GLY A 417 12.43 15.09 11.86
CA GLY A 417 13.47 15.10 10.81
C GLY A 417 13.40 16.32 9.88
N ILE A 418 12.21 16.87 9.60
CA ILE A 418 12.07 18.11 8.83
C ILE A 418 12.51 19.31 9.68
N PHE A 419 12.08 19.38 10.94
CA PHE A 419 12.49 20.46 11.85
C PHE A 419 14.00 20.47 12.09
N SER A 420 14.66 19.32 12.11
CA SER A 420 16.12 19.28 12.22
C SER A 420 16.87 19.79 10.98
N LEU A 421 16.20 19.95 9.84
CA LEU A 421 16.78 20.59 8.66
C LEU A 421 16.60 22.11 8.68
N PHE A 422 15.75 22.66 9.55
CA PHE A 422 15.49 24.10 9.58
C PHE A 422 16.72 24.96 9.88
N PRO A 423 17.66 24.55 10.76
CA PRO A 423 18.89 25.29 11.01
C PRO A 423 19.79 25.48 9.77
N LEU A 424 19.63 24.64 8.73
CA LEU A 424 20.37 24.81 7.47
C LEU A 424 19.99 26.10 6.72
N LEU A 425 18.79 26.62 6.97
CA LEU A 425 18.25 27.82 6.33
C LEU A 425 18.04 28.91 7.37
N PHE A 426 19.08 29.67 7.70
CA PHE A 426 19.05 30.65 8.80
C PHE A 426 18.50 32.02 8.39
N THR A 427 18.30 32.27 7.10
CA THR A 427 17.82 33.54 6.57
C THR A 427 16.32 33.76 6.84
N PRO A 428 15.86 35.02 7.07
CA PRO A 428 14.47 35.29 7.42
C PRO A 428 13.45 34.90 6.32
N ALA A 429 13.76 35.16 5.06
CA ALA A 429 12.87 34.86 3.94
C ALA A 429 12.64 33.35 3.79
N GLU A 430 13.71 32.58 3.76
CA GLU A 430 13.68 31.12 3.69
C GLU A 430 13.06 30.49 4.95
N SER A 431 13.14 31.18 6.10
CA SER A 431 12.49 30.73 7.33
C SER A 431 10.97 30.75 7.24
N ILE A 432 10.38 31.73 6.55
CA ILE A 432 8.93 31.73 6.29
C ILE A 432 8.58 30.59 5.32
N ILE A 433 9.36 30.45 4.24
CA ILE A 433 9.12 29.44 3.20
C ILE A 433 9.15 28.03 3.81
N LYS A 434 10.20 27.68 4.57
CA LYS A 434 10.36 26.33 5.14
C LYS A 434 9.25 25.99 6.14
N VAL A 435 8.79 26.94 6.95
CA VAL A 435 7.72 26.72 7.93
C VAL A 435 6.37 26.55 7.24
N VAL A 436 6.00 27.47 6.34
CA VAL A 436 4.71 27.43 5.63
C VAL A 436 4.62 26.20 4.75
N TYR A 437 5.66 25.89 3.97
CA TYR A 437 5.69 24.72 3.11
C TYR A 437 5.58 23.41 3.90
N SER A 438 6.35 23.29 5.00
CA SER A 438 6.30 22.10 5.85
C SER A 438 4.95 21.92 6.52
N PHE A 439 4.31 23.02 6.96
CA PHE A 439 2.98 22.98 7.55
C PHE A 439 1.92 22.52 6.54
N LEU A 440 1.90 23.12 5.34
CA LEU A 440 0.96 22.74 4.28
C LEU A 440 1.13 21.27 3.88
N TRP A 441 2.37 20.82 3.71
CA TRP A 441 2.67 19.42 3.42
C TRP A 441 2.18 18.50 4.55
N LEU A 442 2.46 18.84 5.80
CA LEU A 442 2.04 18.05 6.97
C LEU A 442 0.52 17.94 7.07
N THR A 443 -0.19 19.05 6.84
CA THR A 443 -1.66 19.08 6.82
C THR A 443 -2.21 18.18 5.72
N PHE A 444 -1.66 18.25 4.51
CA PHE A 444 -2.06 17.39 3.39
C PHE A 444 -1.85 15.90 3.72
N VAL A 445 -0.66 15.53 4.21
CA VAL A 445 -0.32 14.17 4.62
C VAL A 445 -1.25 13.67 5.70
N TYR A 446 -1.44 14.47 6.77
CA TYR A 446 -2.24 14.08 7.91
C TYR A 446 -3.71 13.87 7.49
N ILE A 447 -4.32 14.81 6.78
CA ILE A 447 -5.72 14.69 6.35
C ILE A 447 -5.89 13.53 5.36
N GLY A 448 -4.93 13.33 4.45
CA GLY A 448 -4.99 12.29 3.43
C GLY A 448 -4.87 10.87 3.98
N LEU A 449 -3.93 10.64 4.89
CA LEU A 449 -3.64 9.29 5.41
C LEU A 449 -4.39 8.96 6.69
N SER A 450 -4.61 9.92 7.60
CA SER A 450 -5.29 9.63 8.88
C SER A 450 -6.68 9.04 8.67
N LYS A 451 -7.46 9.55 7.71
CA LYS A 451 -8.81 9.06 7.39
C LYS A 451 -8.82 7.61 6.92
N ARG A 452 -7.73 7.12 6.34
CA ARG A 452 -7.64 5.77 5.75
C ARG A 452 -7.07 4.74 6.71
N VAL A 453 -6.18 5.18 7.59
CA VAL A 453 -5.32 4.29 8.39
C VAL A 453 -5.74 4.26 9.87
N TYR A 454 -6.66 5.14 10.30
CA TYR A 454 -7.08 5.26 11.70
C TYR A 454 -7.59 3.93 12.29
N GLU A 455 -6.97 3.53 13.40
CA GLU A 455 -7.41 2.43 14.25
C GLU A 455 -7.77 2.98 15.64
N PHE A 456 -8.91 2.55 16.19
CA PHE A 456 -9.31 2.93 17.55
C PHE A 456 -8.38 2.27 18.59
N PRO A 457 -7.89 3.00 19.61
CA PRO A 457 -6.98 2.46 20.62
C PRO A 457 -7.63 1.32 21.41
N ARG A 458 -6.95 0.18 21.48
CA ARG A 458 -7.47 -1.06 22.08
C ARG A 458 -7.32 -1.14 23.60
N SER A 459 -6.49 -0.28 24.21
CA SER A 459 -6.24 -0.27 25.66
C SER A 459 -5.89 1.13 26.16
N LEU A 460 -6.03 1.35 27.48
CA LEU A 460 -5.69 2.62 28.14
C LEU A 460 -4.23 3.03 27.92
N TYR A 461 -3.30 2.08 27.89
CA TYR A 461 -1.89 2.33 27.58
C TYR A 461 -1.73 3.00 26.21
N TYR A 462 -2.42 2.50 25.18
CA TYR A 462 -2.36 3.10 23.84
C TYR A 462 -3.00 4.50 23.79
N VAL A 463 -4.00 4.77 24.63
CA VAL A 463 -4.61 6.11 24.76
C VAL A 463 -3.60 7.09 25.37
N ILE A 464 -2.96 6.72 26.48
CA ILE A 464 -1.94 7.55 27.13
C ILE A 464 -0.79 7.83 26.17
N LEU A 465 -0.31 6.79 25.48
CA LEU A 465 0.74 6.91 24.47
C LEU A 465 0.34 7.90 23.36
N ASP A 466 -0.88 7.80 22.83
CA ASP A 466 -1.40 8.70 21.80
C ASP A 466 -1.43 10.16 22.27
N VAL A 467 -1.82 10.41 23.53
CA VAL A 467 -1.81 11.75 24.14
C VAL A 467 -0.39 12.29 24.25
N VAL A 468 0.55 11.49 24.80
CA VAL A 468 1.96 11.90 24.94
C VAL A 468 2.57 12.25 23.59
N GLU A 469 2.32 11.44 22.55
CA GLU A 469 2.80 11.71 21.19
C GLU A 469 2.22 13.01 20.61
N LYS A 470 0.94 13.30 20.85
CA LYS A 470 0.30 14.55 20.42
C LYS A 470 0.88 15.76 21.15
N VAL A 471 1.14 15.64 22.45
CA VAL A 471 1.78 16.70 23.26
C VAL A 471 3.19 16.97 22.75
N TYR A 472 3.96 15.92 22.45
CA TYR A 472 5.27 16.05 21.80
C TYR A 472 5.17 16.78 20.45
N LEU A 473 4.23 16.40 19.58
CA LEU A 473 4.06 17.09 18.30
C LEU A 473 3.65 18.57 18.47
N ALA A 474 2.83 18.89 19.47
CA ALA A 474 2.45 20.27 19.78
C ALA A 474 3.63 21.11 20.28
N GLY A 475 4.61 20.50 20.95
CA GLY A 475 5.77 21.20 21.47
C GLY A 475 6.71 21.75 20.39
N PHE A 476 6.63 21.29 19.13
CA PHE A 476 7.36 21.92 18.01
C PHE A 476 6.94 23.38 17.76
N VAL A 477 5.71 23.76 18.09
CA VAL A 477 5.27 25.16 18.02
C VAL A 477 6.03 26.00 19.06
N LEU A 478 6.14 25.50 20.28
CA LEU A 478 6.90 26.16 21.35
C LEU A 478 8.39 26.23 21.02
N LEU A 479 8.94 25.15 20.45
CA LEU A 479 10.32 25.12 19.98
C LEU A 479 10.56 26.18 18.90
N GLN A 480 9.67 26.28 17.91
CA GLN A 480 9.80 27.27 16.84
C GLN A 480 9.71 28.70 17.38
N LEU A 481 8.79 28.96 18.32
CA LEU A 481 8.69 30.25 19.00
C LEU A 481 9.97 30.57 19.78
N PHE A 482 10.53 29.59 20.50
CA PHE A 482 11.79 29.76 21.23
C PHE A 482 12.94 30.11 20.29
N VAL A 483 13.11 29.38 19.19
CA VAL A 483 14.19 29.61 18.21
C VAL A 483 14.09 31.00 17.57
N VAL A 484 12.87 31.51 17.34
CA VAL A 484 12.66 32.85 16.75
C VAL A 484 12.82 33.96 17.79
N LEU A 485 12.30 33.79 19.00
CA LEU A 485 12.27 34.83 20.03
C LEU A 485 13.59 34.96 20.81
N PHE A 486 14.31 33.86 21.03
CA PHE A 486 15.51 33.86 21.86
C PHE A 486 16.62 34.79 21.32
N PRO A 487 16.97 34.77 20.02
CA PRO A 487 17.96 35.70 19.47
C PRO A 487 17.52 37.17 19.60
N LEU A 488 16.22 37.46 19.40
CA LEU A 488 15.67 38.82 19.53
C LEU A 488 15.77 39.35 20.96
N LEU A 489 15.48 38.50 21.95
CA LEU A 489 15.57 38.85 23.36
C LEU A 489 17.03 38.98 23.82
N SER A 490 17.90 38.09 23.37
CA SER A 490 19.33 38.10 23.71
C SER A 490 20.07 39.30 23.09
N ALA A 491 19.72 39.70 21.85
CA ALA A 491 20.26 40.90 21.21
C ALA A 491 19.87 42.20 21.95
N ARG A 492 18.64 42.28 22.49
CA ARG A 492 18.16 43.42 23.27
C ARG A 492 18.91 43.57 24.60
N SER A 493 19.31 42.46 25.21
CA SER A 493 20.16 42.45 26.41
C SER A 493 21.60 42.89 26.12
N LYS A 494 22.17 42.56 24.95
CA LYS A 494 23.50 43.02 24.53
C LYS A 494 23.53 44.54 24.28
N HIS A 495 22.52 45.07 23.58
CA HIS A 495 22.43 46.52 23.33
C HIS A 495 22.20 47.35 24.61
N ALA A 496 21.42 46.83 25.56
CA ALA A 496 21.21 47.51 26.85
C ALA A 496 22.51 47.60 27.70
N ILE A 497 23.42 46.64 27.56
CA ILE A 497 24.72 46.63 28.26
C ILE A 497 25.73 47.57 27.58
N GLU A 498 25.79 47.61 26.25
CA GLU A 498 26.66 48.55 25.50
C GLU A 498 26.25 50.02 25.71
N THR A 499 24.95 50.32 25.84
CA THR A 499 24.49 51.70 26.10
C THR A 499 24.77 52.20 27.52
N VAL A 500 25.00 51.32 28.49
CA VAL A 500 25.37 51.70 29.87
C VAL A 500 26.88 51.95 29.99
N ALA A 501 27.70 51.46 29.05
CA ALA A 501 29.15 51.62 29.07
C ALA A 501 29.66 52.95 28.47
N CYS A 502 28.80 53.77 27.83
CA CYS A 502 29.20 55.03 27.21
C CYS A 502 28.78 56.24 28.05
N VAL A 503 29.56 56.57 29.08
CA VAL A 503 29.56 57.92 29.71
C VAL A 503 30.79 58.66 29.20
N PRO A 504 30.70 59.91 28.73
CA PRO A 504 31.85 60.63 28.19
C PRO A 504 32.67 61.20 29.34
N SER A 505 33.94 60.77 29.44
CA SER A 505 34.97 61.50 30.18
C SER A 505 36.05 61.94 29.17
N ASP A 506 36.20 63.25 29.05
CA ASP A 506 37.29 63.91 28.36
C ASP A 506 38.65 63.46 28.93
N GLU A 507 39.51 62.87 28.10
CA GLU A 507 40.95 63.17 27.98
C GLU A 507 41.63 62.14 27.05
N VAL A 508 42.37 62.67 26.08
CA VAL A 508 43.13 61.93 25.07
C VAL A 508 44.48 61.52 25.67
N ILE A 509 44.63 60.26 26.09
CA ILE A 509 45.92 59.55 26.18
C ILE A 509 45.69 58.06 25.94
N CYS A 510 46.36 57.49 24.92
CA CYS A 510 46.52 56.04 24.80
C CYS A 510 47.69 55.58 25.66
N PRO A 511 47.53 54.54 26.50
CA PRO A 511 48.64 53.65 26.77
C PRO A 511 48.30 52.16 26.58
N ASP A 512 49.35 51.49 26.13
CA ASP A 512 49.64 50.06 25.98
C ASP A 512 48.72 49.01 26.63
N VAL A 513 48.52 47.97 25.82
CA VAL A 513 47.84 46.71 26.09
C VAL A 513 48.41 46.05 27.36
N VAL A 514 47.69 46.19 28.48
CA VAL A 514 47.85 45.36 29.66
C VAL A 514 46.56 44.54 29.85
N ASP A 515 46.76 43.24 30.01
CA ASP A 515 45.74 42.19 30.12
C ASP A 515 44.52 42.58 30.98
N ALA A 516 43.38 42.79 30.32
CA ALA A 516 42.09 42.80 30.98
C ALA A 516 41.60 41.34 31.18
N PRO A 517 41.01 40.99 32.34
CA PRO A 517 40.47 39.66 32.56
C PRO A 517 39.29 39.47 31.60
N VAL A 518 39.41 38.48 30.71
CA VAL A 518 38.35 38.07 29.80
C VAL A 518 37.11 37.70 30.62
N THR A 519 36.10 38.56 30.62
CA THR A 519 34.77 38.26 31.15
C THR A 519 34.10 37.25 30.21
N THR A 520 34.32 35.96 30.48
CA THR A 520 33.92 34.80 29.67
C THR A 520 32.43 34.41 29.72
N ASP A 521 31.50 35.27 30.12
CA ASP A 521 30.12 34.83 30.42
C ASP A 521 29.02 35.29 29.46
N ALA A 522 29.30 36.16 28.47
CA ALA A 522 28.25 36.69 27.57
C ALA A 522 28.13 35.99 26.20
N SER A 523 29.11 35.18 25.77
CA SER A 523 29.13 34.50 24.46
C SER A 523 28.64 33.04 24.49
N GLY A 524 28.42 32.46 25.68
CA GLY A 524 28.17 31.02 25.85
C GLY A 524 26.79 30.49 25.42
N MET A 525 25.82 31.36 25.12
CA MET A 525 24.42 30.95 24.85
C MET A 525 23.97 31.06 23.38
N GLU A 526 24.83 31.49 22.46
CA GLU A 526 24.45 31.67 21.04
C GLU A 526 24.06 30.34 20.36
N PHE A 527 24.64 29.23 20.80
CA PHE A 527 24.36 27.89 20.28
C PHE A 527 23.17 27.18 20.95
N LEU A 528 22.54 27.80 21.96
CA LEU A 528 21.46 27.20 22.73
C LEU A 528 20.23 26.84 21.86
N PRO A 529 19.74 27.70 20.94
CA PRO A 529 18.61 27.35 20.07
C PRO A 529 18.89 26.14 19.17
N LEU A 530 20.12 26.03 18.64
CA LEU A 530 20.57 24.91 17.82
C LEU A 530 20.61 23.62 18.64
N MET A 531 21.16 23.68 19.86
CA MET A 531 21.23 22.57 20.78
C MET A 531 19.84 22.05 21.17
N VAL A 532 18.95 22.95 21.60
CA VAL A 532 17.58 22.58 22.02
C VAL A 532 16.81 21.96 20.85
N THR A 533 16.96 22.51 19.64
CA THR A 533 16.34 21.93 18.43
C THR A 533 16.85 20.51 18.18
N SER A 534 18.17 20.31 18.25
CA SER A 534 18.80 19.01 18.02
C SER A 534 18.32 17.95 19.03
N VAL A 535 18.30 18.30 20.31
CA VAL A 535 17.88 17.41 21.40
C VAL A 535 16.40 17.07 21.28
N TYR A 536 15.55 18.08 21.03
CA TYR A 536 14.11 17.88 20.90
C TYR A 536 13.76 16.97 19.72
N CYS A 537 14.42 17.18 18.57
CA CYS A 537 14.26 16.32 17.41
C CYS A 537 14.81 14.90 17.68
N ALA A 538 15.96 14.77 18.35
CA ALA A 538 16.57 13.48 18.66
C ALA A 538 15.64 12.59 19.49
N VAL A 539 14.91 13.15 20.46
CA VAL A 539 13.90 12.41 21.24
C VAL A 539 12.84 11.77 20.32
N GLY A 540 12.32 12.52 19.35
CA GLY A 540 11.32 12.02 18.41
C GLY A 540 11.86 10.96 17.45
N ILE A 541 13.07 11.16 16.92
CA ILE A 541 13.72 10.18 16.04
C ILE A 541 14.03 8.87 16.79
N VAL A 542 14.57 8.95 18.01
CA VAL A 542 14.84 7.77 18.84
C VAL A 542 13.54 7.05 19.21
N TRP A 543 12.49 7.77 19.58
CA TRP A 543 11.18 7.17 19.82
C TRP A 543 10.60 6.50 18.57
N GLY A 544 10.71 7.15 17.41
CA GLY A 544 10.32 6.59 16.12
C GLY A 544 11.03 5.28 15.79
N PHE A 545 12.34 5.21 16.06
CA PHE A 545 13.14 3.99 15.93
C PHE A 545 12.66 2.88 16.86
N ILE A 546 12.53 3.15 18.16
CA ILE A 546 12.09 2.16 19.16
C ILE A 546 10.72 1.59 18.76
N ARG A 547 9.78 2.47 18.38
CA ARG A 547 8.45 2.06 17.93
C ARG A 547 8.50 1.21 16.66
N LEU A 548 9.26 1.63 15.65
CA LEU A 548 9.39 0.87 14.40
C LEU A 548 10.03 -0.49 14.64
N MET A 549 11.05 -0.55 15.49
CA MET A 549 11.72 -1.80 15.87
C MET A 549 10.77 -2.73 16.61
N PHE A 550 9.99 -2.20 17.56
CA PHE A 550 8.97 -2.97 18.28
C PHE A 550 7.90 -3.52 17.34
N VAL A 551 7.37 -2.68 16.43
CA VAL A 551 6.41 -3.12 15.41
C VAL A 551 7.03 -4.19 14.53
N TYR A 552 8.24 -3.97 14.03
CA TYR A 552 8.91 -4.92 13.15
C TYR A 552 9.17 -6.25 13.83
N LEU A 553 9.62 -6.30 15.09
CA LEU A 553 9.91 -7.55 15.81
C LEU A 553 8.64 -8.32 16.19
N ASN A 554 7.58 -7.62 16.60
CA ASN A 554 6.33 -8.23 17.04
C ASN A 554 5.32 -8.46 15.92
N GLU A 555 5.62 -8.04 14.69
CA GLU A 555 4.78 -8.35 13.54
C GLU A 555 4.72 -9.87 13.32
N GLU A 556 3.52 -10.43 13.44
CA GLU A 556 3.23 -11.84 13.19
C GLU A 556 3.59 -12.18 11.74
N THR A 557 4.25 -13.32 11.53
CA THR A 557 4.66 -13.80 10.21
C THR A 557 3.49 -14.01 9.24
N THR A 558 2.27 -14.10 9.77
CA THR A 558 1.02 -14.35 9.03
C THR A 558 0.36 -13.05 8.56
N TYR A 559 0.70 -11.89 9.12
CA TYR A 559 0.11 -10.62 8.69
C TYR A 559 0.74 -10.15 7.37
N GLN A 560 0.09 -10.51 6.28
CA GLN A 560 0.49 -10.16 4.91
C GLN A 560 -0.16 -8.87 4.43
N GLY A 561 0.01 -7.74 5.15
CA GLY A 561 -0.59 -6.43 4.81
C GLY A 561 -0.53 -6.05 3.30
N PRO A 562 -1.23 -5.00 2.84
CA PRO A 562 -1.43 -4.71 1.41
C PRO A 562 -0.17 -4.80 0.52
N LEU A 563 0.98 -4.32 1.01
CA LEU A 563 2.28 -4.43 0.33
C LEU A 563 2.83 -5.86 0.14
N SER A 564 2.41 -6.80 0.99
CA SER A 564 2.80 -8.22 0.98
C SER A 564 1.95 -9.04 -0.01
N ALA A 565 0.67 -8.69 -0.19
CA ALA A 565 -0.21 -9.34 -1.17
C ALA A 565 0.30 -9.19 -2.62
N ILE A 566 1.04 -8.12 -2.90
CA ILE A 566 1.65 -7.84 -4.21
C ILE A 566 2.73 -8.86 -4.57
N GLN A 567 3.41 -9.48 -3.59
CA GLN A 567 4.50 -10.43 -3.83
C GLN A 567 4.03 -11.85 -4.15
N TYR A 568 2.80 -12.24 -3.82
CA TYR A 568 2.26 -13.55 -4.22
C TYR A 568 1.85 -13.61 -5.70
N CYS A 569 2.00 -12.50 -6.43
CA CYS A 569 1.74 -12.39 -7.86
C CYS A 569 3.00 -12.58 -8.74
N THR A 570 3.99 -13.37 -8.32
CA THR A 570 5.33 -13.47 -8.94
C THR A 570 5.47 -14.40 -10.15
N ASP A 571 4.39 -14.87 -10.74
CA ASP A 571 4.48 -15.49 -12.06
C ASP A 571 4.19 -14.40 -13.10
N PRO A 572 5.07 -14.01 -14.04
CA PRO A 572 4.78 -12.94 -15.01
C PRO A 572 3.53 -13.19 -15.88
N ALA A 573 3.06 -14.43 -15.96
CA ALA A 573 1.77 -14.79 -16.56
C ALA A 573 0.56 -14.54 -15.64
N VAL A 574 0.76 -14.48 -14.32
CA VAL A 574 -0.29 -14.36 -13.29
C VAL A 574 -0.81 -12.94 -13.06
N PRO A 575 -0.05 -11.82 -13.04
CA PRO A 575 -0.67 -10.50 -12.98
C PRO A 575 -1.36 -10.17 -14.29
N ALA A 576 -0.88 -10.69 -15.44
CA ALA A 576 -1.62 -10.64 -16.69
C ALA A 576 -2.92 -11.47 -16.59
N LYS A 577 -2.88 -12.69 -16.02
CA LYS A 577 -4.07 -13.52 -15.78
C LYS A 577 -4.99 -13.04 -14.67
N PHE A 578 -4.51 -12.39 -13.62
CA PHE A 578 -5.26 -11.94 -12.45
C PHE A 578 -5.84 -10.55 -12.72
N SER A 579 -5.08 -9.67 -13.38
CA SER A 579 -5.62 -8.44 -13.94
C SER A 579 -6.55 -8.74 -15.12
N SER A 580 -6.27 -9.74 -15.97
CA SER A 580 -7.22 -10.17 -17.00
C SER A 580 -8.40 -10.94 -16.41
N MET A 581 -8.26 -11.66 -15.31
CA MET A 581 -9.34 -12.36 -14.60
C MET A 581 -10.24 -11.36 -13.89
N LEU A 582 -9.68 -10.37 -13.18
CA LEU A 582 -10.43 -9.27 -12.60
C LEU A 582 -11.07 -8.39 -13.68
N ARG A 583 -10.34 -8.04 -14.76
CA ARG A 583 -10.93 -7.33 -15.91
C ARG A 583 -11.98 -8.16 -16.62
N ARG A 584 -11.78 -9.48 -16.73
CA ARG A 584 -12.72 -10.43 -17.32
C ARG A 584 -13.94 -10.55 -16.45
N GLN A 585 -13.81 -10.67 -15.13
CA GLN A 585 -14.93 -10.70 -14.18
C GLN A 585 -15.68 -9.37 -14.18
N ILE A 586 -14.98 -8.23 -14.21
CA ILE A 586 -15.61 -6.92 -14.33
C ILE A 586 -16.33 -6.79 -15.69
N ARG A 587 -15.74 -7.30 -16.78
CA ARG A 587 -16.34 -7.30 -18.12
C ARG A 587 -17.54 -8.25 -18.19
N GLU A 588 -17.43 -9.48 -17.72
CA GLU A 588 -18.48 -10.49 -17.64
C GLU A 588 -19.62 -9.98 -16.76
N ARG A 589 -19.31 -9.34 -15.63
CA ARG A 589 -20.31 -8.66 -14.79
C ARG A 589 -21.01 -7.52 -15.53
N ARG A 590 -20.26 -6.66 -16.24
CA ARG A 590 -20.87 -5.57 -17.04
C ARG A 590 -21.75 -6.12 -18.16
N GLN A 591 -21.30 -7.17 -18.84
CA GLN A 591 -22.07 -7.86 -19.88
C GLN A 591 -23.33 -8.51 -19.30
N TYR A 592 -23.23 -9.15 -18.15
CA TYR A 592 -24.35 -9.75 -17.43
C TYR A 592 -25.40 -8.70 -17.03
N VAL A 593 -24.96 -7.60 -16.40
CA VAL A 593 -25.85 -6.49 -16.02
C VAL A 593 -26.48 -5.83 -17.25
N TYR A 594 -25.73 -5.68 -18.34
CA TYR A 594 -26.24 -5.13 -19.59
C TYR A 594 -27.28 -6.05 -20.24
N ALA A 595 -26.99 -7.34 -20.36
CA ALA A 595 -27.93 -8.34 -20.88
C ALA A 595 -29.22 -8.37 -20.04
N LYS A 596 -29.09 -8.36 -18.70
CA LYS A 596 -30.23 -8.26 -17.79
C LYS A 596 -31.08 -7.00 -18.02
N SER A 597 -30.43 -5.86 -18.29
CA SER A 597 -31.16 -4.60 -18.57
C SER A 597 -31.93 -4.63 -19.90
N LEU A 598 -31.46 -5.42 -20.87
CA LEU A 598 -32.11 -5.58 -22.17
C LEU A 598 -33.26 -6.60 -22.14
N GLU A 599 -33.22 -7.58 -21.24
CA GLU A 599 -34.20 -8.67 -21.18
C GLU A 599 -35.66 -8.19 -21.14
N ALA A 600 -35.96 -7.15 -20.33
CA ALA A 600 -37.31 -6.61 -20.24
C ALA A 600 -37.77 -5.99 -21.58
N GLN A 601 -36.86 -5.34 -22.29
CA GLN A 601 -37.12 -4.73 -23.59
C GLN A 601 -37.25 -5.81 -24.68
N GLU A 602 -36.36 -6.80 -24.69
CA GLU A 602 -36.39 -7.93 -25.63
C GLU A 602 -37.66 -8.75 -25.46
N ARG A 603 -38.08 -9.01 -24.22
CA ARG A 603 -39.33 -9.71 -23.93
C ARG A 603 -40.54 -8.92 -24.41
N GLN A 604 -40.59 -7.60 -24.19
CA GLN A 604 -41.67 -6.76 -24.69
C GLN A 604 -41.72 -6.79 -26.22
N THR A 605 -40.56 -6.73 -26.88
CA THR A 605 -40.45 -6.86 -28.33
C THR A 605 -40.90 -8.24 -28.81
N TYR A 606 -40.51 -9.31 -28.12
CA TYR A 606 -40.90 -10.69 -28.42
C TYR A 606 -42.42 -10.89 -28.30
N GLU A 607 -43.04 -10.41 -27.22
CA GLU A 607 -44.50 -10.48 -27.03
C GLU A 607 -45.24 -9.72 -28.14
N ARG A 608 -44.73 -8.56 -28.57
CA ARG A 608 -45.27 -7.80 -29.72
C ARG A 608 -45.10 -8.54 -31.04
N LYS A 609 -43.95 -9.18 -31.26
CA LYS A 609 -43.66 -10.02 -32.44
C LYS A 609 -44.59 -11.23 -32.48
N GLN A 610 -44.84 -11.88 -31.34
CA GLN A 610 -45.77 -13.01 -31.24
C GLN A 610 -47.21 -12.57 -31.51
N GLN A 611 -47.65 -11.43 -30.97
CA GLN A 611 -48.97 -10.86 -31.31
C GLN A 611 -49.10 -10.57 -32.80
N LEU A 612 -48.05 -10.05 -33.45
CA LEU A 612 -48.02 -9.84 -34.89
C LEU A 612 -48.12 -11.16 -35.66
N LYS A 613 -47.36 -12.19 -35.24
CA LYS A 613 -47.40 -13.54 -35.81
C LYS A 613 -48.79 -14.17 -35.68
N ASP A 614 -49.43 -14.05 -34.52
CA ASP A 614 -50.77 -14.57 -34.26
C ASP A 614 -51.83 -13.83 -35.09
N VAL A 615 -51.69 -12.51 -35.28
CA VAL A 615 -52.58 -11.70 -36.12
C VAL A 615 -52.43 -12.08 -37.60
N LEU A 616 -51.19 -12.29 -38.08
CA LEU A 616 -50.91 -12.77 -39.44
C LEU A 616 -51.49 -14.17 -39.66
N ALA A 617 -51.34 -15.07 -38.69
CA ALA A 617 -51.88 -16.44 -38.77
C ALA A 617 -53.42 -16.48 -38.70
N SER A 618 -54.04 -15.62 -37.90
CA SER A 618 -55.49 -15.58 -37.70
C SER A 618 -56.25 -14.66 -38.66
N GLY A 619 -55.55 -13.86 -39.47
CA GLY A 619 -56.15 -12.91 -40.43
C GLY A 619 -56.94 -11.77 -39.78
N LYS A 620 -56.74 -11.51 -38.48
CA LYS A 620 -57.45 -10.45 -37.74
C LYS A 620 -56.87 -9.06 -38.02
N ALA A 621 -57.63 -8.01 -37.71
CA ALA A 621 -57.13 -6.64 -37.83
C ALA A 621 -56.04 -6.34 -36.78
N LEU A 622 -54.97 -5.66 -37.19
CA LEU A 622 -53.84 -5.32 -36.32
C LEU A 622 -54.24 -4.33 -35.21
N PRO A 623 -53.87 -4.59 -33.93
CA PRO A 623 -54.06 -3.65 -32.82
C PRO A 623 -53.44 -2.28 -33.11
N THR A 624 -54.11 -1.20 -32.70
CA THR A 624 -53.70 0.19 -33.00
C THR A 624 -52.27 0.50 -32.55
N GLU A 625 -51.84 -0.08 -31.43
CA GLU A 625 -50.50 0.11 -30.86
C GLU A 625 -49.38 -0.50 -31.72
N LEU A 626 -49.67 -1.57 -32.47
CA LEU A 626 -48.69 -2.26 -33.31
C LEU A 626 -48.62 -1.72 -34.75
N ARG A 627 -49.58 -0.89 -35.19
CA ARG A 627 -49.69 -0.46 -36.59
C ARG A 627 -48.52 0.38 -37.08
N LYS A 628 -47.94 1.21 -36.20
CA LYS A 628 -46.79 2.07 -36.55
C LYS A 628 -45.51 1.26 -36.71
N ASP A 629 -45.33 0.23 -35.90
CA ASP A 629 -44.11 -0.58 -35.82
C ASP A 629 -44.22 -1.90 -36.61
N ALA A 630 -45.37 -2.18 -37.23
CA ALA A 630 -45.64 -3.46 -37.92
C ALA A 630 -44.64 -3.77 -39.03
N ASN A 631 -44.23 -2.76 -39.80
CA ASN A 631 -43.30 -2.94 -40.91
C ASN A 631 -41.87 -3.24 -40.45
N SER A 632 -41.42 -2.64 -39.35
CA SER A 632 -40.08 -2.92 -38.78
C SER A 632 -40.08 -4.28 -38.07
N LEU A 633 -41.08 -4.54 -37.21
CA LEU A 633 -41.22 -5.81 -36.51
C LEU A 633 -41.38 -6.99 -37.47
N GLY A 634 -42.11 -6.82 -38.57
CA GLY A 634 -42.29 -7.86 -39.59
C GLY A 634 -41.00 -8.23 -40.33
N ARG A 635 -40.09 -7.27 -40.56
CA ARG A 635 -38.77 -7.56 -41.13
C ARG A 635 -37.89 -8.34 -40.16
N GLU A 636 -37.93 -7.99 -38.87
CA GLU A 636 -37.17 -8.67 -37.84
C GLU A 636 -37.71 -10.08 -37.53
N LEU A 637 -39.04 -10.26 -37.57
CA LEU A 637 -39.71 -11.53 -37.31
C LEU A 637 -39.20 -12.66 -38.22
N ALA A 638 -38.83 -12.34 -39.47
CA ALA A 638 -38.28 -13.31 -40.42
C ALA A 638 -36.92 -13.87 -39.99
N PHE A 639 -36.15 -13.13 -39.19
CA PHE A 639 -34.86 -13.59 -38.67
C PHE A 639 -35.00 -14.36 -37.34
N ASP A 640 -36.08 -14.14 -36.59
CA ASP A 640 -36.33 -14.72 -35.26
C ASP A 640 -37.23 -15.97 -35.30
N GLU A 641 -37.61 -16.46 -36.49
CA GLU A 641 -38.63 -17.51 -36.66
C GLU A 641 -38.26 -18.86 -36.01
N ALA A 642 -36.96 -19.11 -35.79
CA ALA A 642 -36.43 -20.33 -35.16
C ALA A 642 -36.36 -20.26 -33.61
N GLN A 643 -36.61 -19.09 -33.00
CA GLN A 643 -36.52 -18.92 -31.55
C GLN A 643 -37.88 -19.21 -30.89
N ALA A 644 -37.92 -20.19 -29.99
CA ALA A 644 -39.14 -20.58 -29.29
C ALA A 644 -39.50 -19.67 -28.10
N ASP A 645 -38.49 -19.08 -27.44
CA ASP A 645 -38.62 -18.11 -26.35
C ASP A 645 -37.35 -17.24 -26.24
N PRO A 646 -37.45 -15.99 -25.75
CA PRO A 646 -36.29 -15.14 -25.48
C PRO A 646 -35.42 -15.75 -24.37
N LEU A 647 -34.09 -15.74 -24.57
CA LEU A 647 -33.14 -16.19 -23.54
C LEU A 647 -33.18 -15.24 -22.35
N THR A 648 -33.26 -15.77 -21.13
CA THR A 648 -33.23 -14.96 -19.91
C THR A 648 -31.84 -14.95 -19.27
N HIS A 649 -31.54 -13.96 -18.42
CA HIS A 649 -30.30 -13.98 -17.63
C HIS A 649 -30.18 -15.24 -16.74
N ILE A 650 -31.32 -15.77 -16.30
CA ILE A 650 -31.45 -17.00 -15.50
C ILE A 650 -30.94 -18.22 -16.27
N ASP A 651 -31.18 -18.29 -17.57
CA ASP A 651 -30.70 -19.38 -18.44
C ASP A 651 -29.18 -19.35 -18.64
N ASN A 652 -28.54 -18.20 -18.35
CA ASN A 652 -27.10 -18.02 -18.51
C ASN A 652 -26.31 -18.40 -17.25
N GLU A 653 -26.85 -18.16 -16.05
CA GLU A 653 -26.18 -18.42 -14.76
C GLU A 653 -25.70 -19.88 -14.63
N TYR A 654 -26.58 -20.83 -14.96
CA TYR A 654 -26.30 -22.26 -14.92
C TYR A 654 -26.08 -22.87 -16.31
N SER A 655 -25.79 -22.05 -17.33
CA SER A 655 -25.61 -22.51 -18.72
C SER A 655 -24.50 -23.56 -18.89
N ARG A 656 -23.53 -23.60 -17.97
CA ARG A 656 -22.44 -24.58 -17.96
C ARG A 656 -22.77 -25.87 -17.21
N ALA A 657 -23.95 -25.96 -16.60
CA ALA A 657 -24.36 -27.13 -15.86
C ALA A 657 -24.43 -28.37 -16.78
N GLY A 658 -23.88 -29.48 -16.31
CA GLY A 658 -23.80 -30.73 -17.07
C GLY A 658 -22.59 -30.84 -18.02
N VAL A 659 -21.87 -29.75 -18.30
CA VAL A 659 -20.59 -29.78 -19.04
C VAL A 659 -19.40 -30.00 -18.10
N GLN A 660 -19.48 -29.43 -16.90
CA GLN A 660 -18.44 -29.56 -15.86
C GLN A 660 -19.10 -29.96 -14.54
N ASP A 661 -18.39 -30.78 -13.77
CA ASP A 661 -18.84 -31.18 -12.44
C ASP A 661 -18.75 -29.98 -11.47
N PRO A 662 -19.76 -29.77 -10.60
CA PRO A 662 -19.74 -28.69 -9.65
C PRO A 662 -18.63 -28.88 -8.62
N LYS A 663 -17.93 -27.79 -8.30
CA LYS A 663 -16.87 -27.74 -7.29
C LYS A 663 -17.36 -26.89 -6.13
N ILE A 664 -17.67 -27.54 -5.02
CA ILE A 664 -18.38 -26.93 -3.91
C ILE A 664 -17.45 -26.70 -2.73
N VAL A 665 -17.52 -25.52 -2.13
CA VAL A 665 -16.85 -25.22 -0.85
C VAL A 665 -17.90 -25.10 0.24
N ILE A 666 -17.69 -25.80 1.36
CA ILE A 666 -18.55 -25.75 2.54
C ILE A 666 -17.77 -25.11 3.69
N THR A 667 -18.33 -24.07 4.30
CA THR A 667 -17.76 -23.37 5.46
C THR A 667 -18.83 -23.15 6.53
N THR A 668 -18.38 -22.83 7.75
CA THR A 668 -19.23 -22.49 8.89
C THR A 668 -19.25 -20.99 9.16
N SER A 669 -19.98 -20.58 10.21
CA SER A 669 -19.80 -19.32 10.92
C SER A 669 -18.36 -19.15 11.44
N ARG A 670 -18.03 -17.90 11.85
CA ARG A 670 -16.69 -17.49 12.31
C ARG A 670 -16.20 -18.35 13.48
N ASP A 671 -17.05 -18.53 14.47
CA ASP A 671 -16.81 -19.34 15.66
C ASP A 671 -17.86 -20.47 15.70
N PRO A 672 -17.58 -21.63 15.10
CA PRO A 672 -18.54 -22.74 15.04
C PRO A 672 -18.46 -23.62 16.29
N SER A 673 -19.61 -24.12 16.75
CA SER A 673 -19.64 -25.19 17.75
C SER A 673 -19.12 -26.52 17.19
N SER A 674 -18.80 -27.45 18.10
CA SER A 674 -18.41 -28.82 17.72
C SER A 674 -19.52 -29.54 16.93
N LYS A 675 -20.79 -29.31 17.28
CA LYS A 675 -21.95 -29.85 16.55
C LYS A 675 -22.04 -29.28 15.13
N LEU A 676 -21.83 -27.97 14.95
CA LEU A 676 -21.83 -27.36 13.62
C LEU A 676 -20.67 -27.86 12.75
N LEU A 677 -19.49 -28.10 13.34
CA LEU A 677 -18.35 -28.69 12.63
C LEU A 677 -18.61 -30.15 12.20
N GLN A 678 -19.35 -30.91 13.01
CA GLN A 678 -19.81 -32.26 12.65
C GLN A 678 -20.83 -32.20 11.52
N PHE A 679 -21.85 -31.33 11.63
CA PHE A 679 -22.84 -31.12 10.59
C PHE A 679 -22.21 -30.68 9.26
N ALA A 680 -21.23 -29.77 9.29
CA ALA A 680 -20.48 -29.36 8.10
C ALA A 680 -19.71 -30.52 7.45
N LYS A 681 -19.22 -31.49 8.24
CA LYS A 681 -18.60 -32.72 7.73
C LYS A 681 -19.63 -33.65 7.09
N GLU A 682 -20.84 -33.73 7.64
CA GLU A 682 -21.95 -34.49 7.06
C GLU A 682 -22.43 -33.87 5.74
N MET A 683 -22.58 -32.54 5.68
CA MET A 683 -22.92 -31.85 4.44
C MET A 683 -21.85 -32.03 3.35
N ARG A 684 -20.56 -32.13 3.73
CA ARG A 684 -19.49 -32.51 2.79
C ARG A 684 -19.66 -33.92 2.22
N LEU A 685 -20.22 -34.84 2.99
CA LEU A 685 -20.53 -36.19 2.51
C LEU A 685 -21.81 -36.22 1.65
N VAL A 686 -22.74 -35.28 1.86
CA VAL A 686 -23.94 -35.13 1.03
C VAL A 686 -23.53 -34.74 -0.39
N PHE A 687 -22.75 -33.68 -0.58
CA PHE A 687 -22.35 -33.22 -1.91
C PHE A 687 -21.06 -33.90 -2.40
N PRO A 688 -21.09 -34.69 -3.49
CA PRO A 688 -19.88 -35.18 -4.13
C PRO A 688 -18.98 -34.02 -4.58
N ASN A 689 -17.67 -34.22 -4.67
CA ASN A 689 -16.70 -33.20 -5.07
C ASN A 689 -16.68 -31.92 -4.20
N SER A 690 -17.19 -31.99 -2.97
CA SER A 690 -17.20 -30.86 -2.05
C SER A 690 -16.01 -30.87 -1.07
N HIS A 691 -15.52 -29.67 -0.76
CA HIS A 691 -14.42 -29.45 0.19
C HIS A 691 -14.88 -28.62 1.37
N ARG A 692 -14.61 -29.10 2.59
CA ARG A 692 -14.86 -28.32 3.81
C ARG A 692 -13.66 -27.43 4.11
N ILE A 693 -13.89 -26.14 4.30
CA ILE A 693 -12.87 -25.16 4.73
C ILE A 693 -13.26 -24.63 6.11
N ASN A 694 -12.27 -24.55 7.01
CA ASN A 694 -12.48 -23.95 8.32
C ASN A 694 -12.48 -22.42 8.18
N ARG A 695 -13.52 -21.76 8.69
CA ARG A 695 -13.74 -20.32 8.50
C ARG A 695 -12.68 -19.44 9.14
N GLY A 696 -12.32 -19.71 10.40
CA GLY A 696 -11.35 -18.92 11.17
C GLY A 696 -11.62 -17.42 11.11
N ASN A 697 -10.59 -16.64 10.78
CA ASN A 697 -10.66 -15.18 10.68
C ASN A 697 -10.93 -14.65 9.27
N TYR A 698 -11.22 -15.52 8.28
CA TYR A 698 -11.46 -15.06 6.91
C TYR A 698 -12.71 -14.18 6.83
N VAL A 699 -12.61 -13.06 6.10
CA VAL A 699 -13.74 -12.18 5.80
C VAL A 699 -14.57 -12.78 4.64
N VAL A 700 -15.87 -12.50 4.57
CA VAL A 700 -16.77 -13.11 3.55
C VAL A 700 -16.30 -12.75 2.15
N LYS A 701 -15.85 -11.50 1.99
CA LYS A 701 -15.29 -10.99 0.74
C LYS A 701 -14.05 -11.76 0.29
N GLU A 702 -13.09 -12.00 1.20
CA GLU A 702 -11.88 -12.77 0.90
C GLU A 702 -12.20 -14.21 0.52
N LEU A 703 -13.19 -14.83 1.20
CA LEU A 703 -13.62 -16.18 0.84
C LEU A 703 -14.25 -16.22 -0.55
N ALA A 704 -15.10 -15.24 -0.90
CA ALA A 704 -15.71 -15.13 -2.23
C ALA A 704 -14.66 -14.90 -3.33
N GLU A 705 -13.64 -14.07 -3.05
CA GLU A 705 -12.51 -13.85 -3.95
C GLU A 705 -11.67 -15.13 -4.13
N ALA A 706 -11.41 -15.87 -3.06
CA ALA A 706 -10.71 -17.15 -3.11
C ALA A 706 -11.52 -18.22 -3.87
N CYS A 707 -12.84 -18.27 -3.69
CA CYS A 707 -13.73 -19.17 -4.45
C CYS A 707 -13.66 -18.86 -5.95
N ARG A 708 -13.76 -17.58 -6.33
CA ARG A 708 -13.62 -17.16 -7.73
C ARG A 708 -12.24 -17.48 -8.30
N ALA A 709 -11.17 -17.25 -7.53
CA ALA A 709 -9.79 -17.52 -7.97
C ALA A 709 -9.53 -19.01 -8.24
N ASN A 710 -10.29 -19.91 -7.61
CA ASN A 710 -10.13 -21.36 -7.71
C ASN A 710 -11.23 -22.04 -8.55
N ASP A 711 -11.98 -21.26 -9.33
CA ASP A 711 -13.11 -21.71 -10.17
C ASP A 711 -14.09 -22.60 -9.39
N VAL A 712 -14.40 -22.21 -8.15
CA VAL A 712 -15.44 -22.83 -7.32
C VAL A 712 -16.80 -22.46 -7.91
N THR A 713 -17.70 -23.43 -8.07
CA THR A 713 -19.05 -23.18 -8.60
C THR A 713 -19.97 -22.68 -7.51
N ASP A 714 -19.89 -23.23 -6.30
CA ASP A 714 -20.82 -22.90 -5.22
C ASP A 714 -20.13 -22.83 -3.86
N LEU A 715 -20.56 -21.85 -3.07
CA LEU A 715 -20.18 -21.71 -1.67
C LEU A 715 -21.40 -21.94 -0.78
N ILE A 716 -21.28 -22.89 0.14
CA ILE A 716 -22.29 -23.21 1.15
C ILE A 716 -21.80 -22.73 2.52
N ILE A 717 -22.56 -21.85 3.16
CA ILE A 717 -22.25 -21.34 4.51
C ILE A 717 -23.32 -21.84 5.49
N LEU A 718 -22.87 -22.50 6.55
CA LEU A 718 -23.74 -23.02 7.61
C LEU A 718 -23.65 -22.16 8.87
N HIS A 719 -24.79 -21.79 9.43
CA HIS A 719 -24.93 -20.98 10.64
C HIS A 719 -25.75 -21.72 11.70
N GLU A 720 -25.26 -21.76 12.94
CA GLU A 720 -25.99 -22.33 14.09
C GLU A 720 -26.93 -21.33 14.77
N HIS A 721 -26.55 -20.05 14.90
CA HIS A 721 -27.36 -19.11 15.70
C HIS A 721 -28.74 -18.79 15.08
N ARG A 722 -28.87 -18.95 13.76
CA ARG A 722 -30.13 -18.76 13.03
C ARG A 722 -30.59 -20.05 12.36
N ASP A 723 -29.92 -21.17 12.66
CA ASP A 723 -30.05 -22.46 11.96
C ASP A 723 -30.26 -22.24 10.46
N ALA A 724 -29.24 -21.71 9.78
CA ALA A 724 -29.38 -21.26 8.39
C ALA A 724 -28.33 -21.89 7.49
N MET A 725 -28.75 -22.21 6.26
CA MET A 725 -27.90 -22.63 5.17
C MET A 725 -28.00 -21.61 4.05
N ILE A 726 -26.84 -21.11 3.62
CA ILE A 726 -26.74 -20.12 2.55
C ILE A 726 -25.99 -20.76 1.39
N VAL A 727 -26.60 -20.75 0.20
CA VAL A 727 -26.01 -21.29 -1.02
C VAL A 727 -25.77 -20.12 -1.97
N SER A 728 -24.51 -19.90 -2.37
CA SER A 728 -24.12 -18.81 -3.26
C SER A 728 -23.41 -19.35 -4.49
N HIS A 729 -23.97 -19.11 -5.68
CA HIS A 729 -23.46 -19.58 -6.95
C HIS A 729 -22.48 -18.57 -7.57
N PHE A 730 -21.30 -19.04 -7.96
CA PHE A 730 -20.22 -18.25 -8.57
C PHE A 730 -20.14 -18.52 -10.08
N PRO A 731 -19.67 -17.54 -10.87
CA PRO A 731 -18.98 -16.30 -10.48
C PRO A 731 -19.90 -15.12 -10.13
N HIS A 732 -21.12 -15.09 -10.68
CA HIS A 732 -22.08 -13.97 -10.58
C HIS A 732 -23.52 -14.44 -10.33
N GLY A 733 -23.70 -15.70 -9.96
CA GLY A 733 -25.03 -16.30 -9.79
C GLY A 733 -25.74 -15.85 -8.51
N PRO A 734 -26.90 -16.45 -8.23
CA PRO A 734 -27.75 -16.03 -7.14
C PRO A 734 -27.24 -16.57 -5.80
N THR A 735 -27.68 -15.92 -4.72
CA THR A 735 -27.54 -16.43 -3.36
C THR A 735 -28.91 -16.71 -2.78
N VAL A 736 -29.14 -17.95 -2.37
CA VAL A 736 -30.38 -18.40 -1.74
C VAL A 736 -30.13 -18.67 -0.26
N PHE A 737 -31.01 -18.11 0.57
CA PHE A 737 -30.94 -18.25 2.00
C PHE A 737 -32.07 -19.16 2.48
N PHE A 738 -31.70 -20.20 3.23
CA PHE A 738 -32.60 -21.17 3.82
C PHE A 738 -32.49 -21.13 5.34
N THR A 739 -33.64 -21.21 6.00
CA THR A 739 -33.72 -21.59 7.42
C THR A 739 -33.87 -23.10 7.50
N LEU A 740 -33.07 -23.75 8.33
CA LEU A 740 -33.10 -25.17 8.63
C LEU A 740 -33.91 -25.41 9.91
N ASN A 741 -34.80 -26.39 9.87
CA ASN A 741 -35.59 -26.87 10.99
C ASN A 741 -35.44 -28.39 11.10
N ASN A 742 -35.75 -28.94 12.27
CA ASN A 742 -35.80 -30.39 12.51
C ASN A 742 -34.52 -31.12 12.06
N VAL A 743 -33.35 -30.50 12.31
CA VAL A 743 -32.05 -31.06 11.93
C VAL A 743 -31.71 -32.23 12.83
N ALA A 744 -31.71 -33.44 12.28
CA ALA A 744 -31.18 -34.63 12.91
C ALA A 744 -29.83 -34.98 12.27
N LEU A 745 -28.77 -34.96 13.08
CA LEU A 745 -27.42 -35.24 12.61
C LEU A 745 -27.28 -36.74 12.31
N ARG A 746 -26.44 -37.07 11.33
CA ARG A 746 -26.10 -38.46 11.04
C ARG A 746 -25.50 -39.16 12.25
N HIS A 747 -24.69 -38.45 13.05
CA HIS A 747 -24.06 -39.02 14.26
C HIS A 747 -25.08 -39.49 15.32
N ASP A 748 -26.31 -38.97 15.29
CA ASP A 748 -27.39 -39.35 16.21
C ASP A 748 -28.18 -40.59 15.72
N ILE A 749 -27.91 -41.05 14.49
CA ILE A 749 -28.53 -42.26 13.92
C ILE A 749 -27.81 -43.49 14.48
N ALA A 750 -28.56 -44.44 15.04
CA ALA A 750 -28.00 -45.66 15.65
C ALA A 750 -27.01 -46.43 14.74
N THR A 751 -27.28 -46.44 13.44
CA THR A 751 -26.48 -47.12 12.40
C THR A 751 -25.17 -46.38 12.04
N TYR A 752 -24.89 -45.22 12.62
CA TYR A 752 -23.70 -44.41 12.28
C TYR A 752 -22.38 -45.16 12.52
N LYS A 753 -22.25 -45.87 13.65
CA LYS A 753 -21.01 -46.56 14.02
C LYS A 753 -20.65 -47.72 13.10
N GLU A 754 -21.63 -48.27 12.40
CA GLU A 754 -21.50 -49.49 11.60
C GLU A 754 -21.51 -49.21 10.08
N SER A 755 -21.71 -47.96 9.66
CA SER A 755 -21.88 -47.61 8.23
C SER A 755 -21.01 -46.44 7.77
N THR A 756 -20.47 -46.55 6.55
CA THR A 756 -19.86 -45.44 5.81
C THR A 756 -20.83 -44.97 4.72
N VAL A 757 -20.78 -43.68 4.36
CA VAL A 757 -21.65 -43.13 3.30
C VAL A 757 -20.94 -43.28 1.96
N SER A 758 -21.63 -43.83 0.97
CA SER A 758 -21.18 -43.88 -0.42
C SER A 758 -21.07 -42.45 -0.99
N GLU A 759 -19.92 -42.13 -1.58
CA GLU A 759 -19.70 -40.86 -2.31
C GLU A 759 -20.05 -40.96 -3.81
N GLN A 760 -20.75 -42.03 -4.22
CA GLN A 760 -21.31 -42.12 -5.58
C GLN A 760 -22.24 -40.94 -5.89
N TYR A 761 -22.33 -40.57 -7.16
CA TYR A 761 -23.19 -39.49 -7.63
C TYR A 761 -24.66 -39.87 -7.43
N PRO A 762 -25.44 -39.09 -6.67
CA PRO A 762 -26.79 -39.46 -6.27
C PRO A 762 -27.81 -39.20 -7.38
N HIS A 763 -28.83 -40.05 -7.47
CA HIS A 763 -30.08 -39.67 -8.11
C HIS A 763 -30.81 -38.63 -7.26
N LEU A 764 -31.43 -37.64 -7.91
CA LEU A 764 -32.18 -36.59 -7.24
C LEU A 764 -33.67 -36.74 -7.53
N ILE A 765 -34.49 -36.61 -6.50
CA ILE A 765 -35.95 -36.55 -6.59
C ILE A 765 -36.39 -35.18 -6.10
N PHE A 766 -37.09 -34.43 -6.94
CA PHE A 766 -37.72 -33.17 -6.58
C PHE A 766 -39.24 -33.33 -6.70
N GLU A 767 -39.95 -33.21 -5.59
CA GLU A 767 -41.40 -33.38 -5.52
C GLU A 767 -42.07 -32.06 -5.16
N ASN A 768 -43.16 -31.71 -5.85
CA ASN A 768 -43.98 -30.50 -5.60
C ASN A 768 -43.28 -29.14 -5.81
N PHE A 769 -42.41 -29.02 -6.81
CA PHE A 769 -41.83 -27.74 -7.28
C PHE A 769 -42.44 -27.34 -8.62
N SER A 770 -43.65 -26.78 -8.60
CA SER A 770 -44.43 -26.49 -9.82
C SER A 770 -44.64 -25.01 -10.11
N SER A 771 -44.34 -24.10 -9.16
CA SER A 771 -44.36 -22.66 -9.45
C SER A 771 -43.04 -22.23 -10.11
N LYS A 772 -43.02 -21.06 -10.76
CA LYS A 772 -41.78 -20.46 -11.31
C LYS A 772 -40.69 -20.31 -10.25
N LEU A 773 -41.06 -19.92 -9.03
CA LEU A 773 -40.14 -19.83 -7.91
C LEU A 773 -39.69 -21.22 -7.45
N GLY A 774 -40.60 -22.21 -7.47
CA GLY A 774 -40.29 -23.60 -7.19
C GLY A 774 -39.25 -24.15 -8.16
N GLU A 775 -39.41 -23.92 -9.46
CA GLU A 775 -38.43 -24.29 -10.48
C GLU A 775 -37.08 -23.61 -10.26
N ARG A 776 -37.09 -22.31 -9.92
CA ARG A 776 -35.86 -21.56 -9.59
C ARG A 776 -35.09 -22.18 -8.43
N ILE A 777 -35.77 -22.55 -7.35
CA ILE A 777 -35.14 -23.18 -6.17
C ILE A 777 -34.71 -24.61 -6.47
N ARG A 778 -35.52 -25.36 -7.22
CA ARG A 778 -35.17 -26.69 -7.71
C ARG A 778 -33.86 -26.64 -8.49
N ASP A 779 -33.69 -25.67 -9.38
CA ASP A 779 -32.50 -25.55 -10.21
C ASP A 779 -31.25 -25.20 -9.38
N VAL A 780 -31.37 -24.26 -8.44
CA VAL A 780 -30.26 -23.94 -7.49
C VAL A 780 -29.83 -25.19 -6.73
N LEU A 781 -30.76 -26.01 -6.24
CA LEU A 781 -30.43 -27.22 -5.48
C LEU A 781 -29.95 -28.37 -6.36
N LYS A 782 -30.48 -28.48 -7.58
CA LYS A 782 -30.13 -29.53 -8.55
C LYS A 782 -28.69 -29.37 -9.04
N TYR A 783 -28.27 -28.15 -9.34
CA TYR A 783 -26.94 -27.89 -9.91
C TYR A 783 -25.79 -27.96 -8.90
N LEU A 784 -26.08 -28.21 -7.61
CA LEU A 784 -25.09 -28.61 -6.61
C LEU A 784 -24.60 -30.06 -6.78
N PHE A 785 -25.20 -30.83 -7.68
CA PHE A 785 -24.85 -32.25 -7.84
C PHE A 785 -24.36 -32.55 -9.27
N PRO A 786 -23.36 -33.43 -9.40
CA PRO A 786 -22.96 -33.97 -10.70
C PRO A 786 -24.02 -34.94 -11.25
N VAL A 787 -23.94 -35.20 -12.56
CA VAL A 787 -24.88 -36.09 -13.25
C VAL A 787 -24.64 -37.55 -12.82
N PRO A 788 -25.64 -38.26 -12.26
CA PRO A 788 -25.48 -39.63 -11.80
C PRO A 788 -25.46 -40.63 -12.97
N LYS A 789 -24.77 -41.76 -12.75
CA LYS A 789 -24.88 -42.93 -13.63
C LYS A 789 -26.19 -43.67 -13.35
N GLU A 790 -26.72 -44.40 -14.34
CA GLU A 790 -27.99 -45.14 -14.23
C GLU A 790 -27.95 -46.27 -13.18
N ASP A 791 -26.77 -46.79 -12.85
CA ASP A 791 -26.54 -47.85 -11.87
C ASP A 791 -26.32 -47.34 -10.44
N SER A 792 -26.40 -46.02 -10.22
CA SER A 792 -26.22 -45.43 -8.89
C SER A 792 -27.31 -45.88 -7.92
N LYS A 793 -26.90 -46.37 -6.75
CA LYS A 793 -27.81 -46.86 -5.70
C LYS A 793 -28.17 -45.78 -4.67
N ARG A 794 -27.61 -44.58 -4.83
CA ARG A 794 -27.76 -43.47 -3.90
C ARG A 794 -28.84 -42.52 -4.39
N VAL A 795 -29.78 -42.15 -3.52
CA VAL A 795 -30.87 -41.24 -3.87
C VAL A 795 -31.06 -40.16 -2.79
N MET A 796 -31.26 -38.92 -3.24
CA MET A 796 -31.57 -37.79 -2.40
C MET A 796 -32.91 -37.21 -2.81
N THR A 797 -33.78 -37.05 -1.82
CA THR A 797 -35.14 -36.57 -2.02
C THR A 797 -35.28 -35.18 -1.42
N PHE A 798 -35.77 -34.26 -2.24
CA PHE A 798 -36.23 -32.93 -1.86
C PHE A 798 -37.74 -32.92 -2.09
N ALA A 799 -38.51 -33.13 -1.02
CA ALA A 799 -39.97 -33.13 -1.09
C ALA A 799 -40.52 -31.85 -0.47
N ASN A 800 -41.32 -31.11 -1.24
CA ASN A 800 -41.91 -29.86 -0.77
C ASN A 800 -43.34 -30.07 -0.26
N GLU A 801 -43.59 -29.68 0.99
CA GLU A 801 -44.91 -29.65 1.63
C GLU A 801 -45.07 -28.29 2.33
N ASP A 802 -46.09 -27.51 1.96
CA ASP A 802 -46.37 -26.17 2.53
C ASP A 802 -45.14 -25.21 2.60
N ASP A 803 -44.36 -25.19 1.51
CA ASP A 803 -43.11 -24.44 1.35
C ASP A 803 -41.98 -24.85 2.31
N PHE A 804 -42.11 -25.98 2.99
CA PHE A 804 -41.03 -26.66 3.70
C PHE A 804 -40.45 -27.76 2.82
N ILE A 805 -39.18 -27.63 2.48
CA ILE A 805 -38.46 -28.60 1.66
C ILE A 805 -37.82 -29.62 2.60
N SER A 806 -38.42 -30.80 2.69
CA SER A 806 -37.89 -31.94 3.41
C SER A 806 -36.78 -32.59 2.63
N PHE A 807 -35.56 -32.60 3.19
CA PHE A 807 -34.42 -33.31 2.64
C PHE A 807 -34.27 -34.68 3.31
N ARG A 808 -34.09 -35.73 2.49
CA ARG A 808 -33.76 -37.08 2.95
C ARG A 808 -32.70 -37.71 2.05
N HIS A 809 -31.81 -38.49 2.65
CA HIS A 809 -30.70 -39.14 1.95
C HIS A 809 -30.72 -40.65 2.18
N HIS A 810 -31.06 -41.39 1.13
CA HIS A 810 -31.23 -42.84 1.16
C HIS A 810 -30.25 -43.55 0.21
N VAL A 811 -30.02 -44.82 0.51
CA VAL A 811 -29.46 -45.80 -0.42
C VAL A 811 -30.55 -46.85 -0.65
N PHE A 812 -30.72 -47.29 -1.89
CA PHE A 812 -31.73 -48.27 -2.25
C PHE A 812 -31.11 -49.56 -2.78
N LEU A 813 -31.77 -50.68 -2.51
CA LEU A 813 -31.49 -51.97 -3.11
C LEU A 813 -32.76 -52.48 -3.80
N LYS A 814 -32.64 -52.82 -5.09
CA LYS A 814 -33.72 -53.44 -5.87
C LYS A 814 -33.72 -54.95 -5.56
N ILE A 815 -34.81 -55.45 -4.98
CA ILE A 815 -35.04 -56.88 -4.75
C ILE A 815 -36.05 -57.35 -5.81
N PRO A 816 -35.65 -58.23 -6.75
CA PRO A 816 -36.57 -58.79 -7.75
C PRO A 816 -37.78 -59.47 -7.06
N PRO A 817 -39.01 -59.41 -7.62
CA PRO A 817 -39.35 -58.98 -8.98
C PRO A 817 -39.77 -57.50 -9.13
N LYS A 818 -40.18 -56.79 -8.06
CA LYS A 818 -40.60 -55.35 -8.12
C LYS A 818 -40.47 -54.58 -6.79
N GLN A 819 -39.71 -55.08 -5.81
CA GLN A 819 -39.59 -54.41 -4.50
C GLN A 819 -38.29 -53.59 -4.40
N VAL A 820 -38.36 -52.44 -3.73
CA VAL A 820 -37.19 -51.59 -3.45
C VAL A 820 -37.11 -51.38 -1.95
N GLN A 821 -35.98 -51.75 -1.36
CA GLN A 821 -35.70 -51.50 0.04
C GLN A 821 -34.83 -50.25 0.18
N LEU A 822 -35.23 -49.32 1.05
CA LEU A 822 -34.51 -48.08 1.33
C LEU A 822 -33.84 -48.16 2.70
N ALA A 823 -32.60 -47.69 2.76
CA ALA A 823 -31.87 -47.48 4.00
C ALA A 823 -31.44 -46.00 4.07
N GLU A 824 -31.70 -45.36 5.20
CA GLU A 824 -31.35 -43.97 5.39
C GLU A 824 -29.93 -43.82 5.94
N VAL A 825 -29.15 -42.90 5.35
CA VAL A 825 -27.70 -42.84 5.60
C VAL A 825 -27.17 -41.44 5.93
N GLY A 826 -27.93 -40.39 5.62
CA GLY A 826 -27.52 -38.98 5.81
C GLY A 826 -28.31 -38.24 6.87
N PRO A 827 -28.02 -36.94 7.06
CA PRO A 827 -28.79 -36.10 7.96
C PRO A 827 -30.22 -35.89 7.44
N ARG A 828 -31.14 -35.63 8.37
CA ARG A 828 -32.50 -35.16 8.07
C ARG A 828 -32.58 -33.69 8.41
N PHE A 829 -33.20 -32.91 7.54
CA PHE A 829 -33.59 -31.55 7.88
C PHE A 829 -34.72 -31.12 6.96
N GLU A 830 -35.48 -30.14 7.45
CA GLU A 830 -36.42 -29.38 6.67
C GLU A 830 -35.81 -28.01 6.42
N MET A 831 -35.89 -27.51 5.20
CA MET A 831 -35.39 -26.19 4.88
C MET A 831 -36.49 -25.34 4.26
N LYS A 832 -36.56 -24.09 4.71
CA LYS A 832 -37.49 -23.10 4.19
C LYS A 832 -36.72 -21.94 3.59
N PRO A 833 -36.84 -21.69 2.27
CA PRO A 833 -36.22 -20.52 1.66
C PRO A 833 -36.90 -19.24 2.17
N TYR A 834 -36.11 -18.22 2.49
CA TYR A 834 -36.65 -16.93 2.93
C TYR A 834 -36.18 -15.73 2.10
N GLU A 835 -35.10 -15.87 1.33
CA GLU A 835 -34.57 -14.79 0.49
C GLU A 835 -33.78 -15.36 -0.70
N ILE A 836 -33.97 -14.78 -1.88
CA ILE A 836 -33.16 -15.00 -3.08
C ILE A 836 -32.59 -13.65 -3.52
N ARG A 837 -31.27 -13.57 -3.64
CA ARG A 837 -30.55 -12.39 -4.14
C ARG A 837 -29.89 -12.68 -5.47
N GLN A 838 -29.94 -11.72 -6.39
CA GLN A 838 -29.31 -11.79 -7.71
C GLN A 838 -27.85 -11.31 -7.64
N GLY A 839 -27.05 -12.00 -6.84
CA GLY A 839 -25.64 -11.73 -6.66
C GLY A 839 -25.03 -12.66 -5.62
N THR A 840 -23.71 -12.73 -5.61
CA THR A 840 -22.92 -13.55 -4.69
C THR A 840 -22.94 -12.99 -3.26
N ILE A 841 -22.57 -13.83 -2.29
CA ILE A 841 -22.74 -13.56 -0.85
C ILE A 841 -22.12 -12.24 -0.34
N GLU A 842 -21.05 -11.75 -0.96
CA GLU A 842 -20.40 -10.50 -0.59
C GLU A 842 -21.14 -9.24 -1.07
N GLN A 843 -22.06 -9.39 -2.03
CA GLN A 843 -22.82 -8.29 -2.62
C GLN A 843 -24.10 -8.06 -1.82
N THR A 844 -23.97 -7.43 -0.66
CA THR A 844 -25.12 -7.14 0.22
C THR A 844 -26.15 -6.20 -0.40
N GLU A 845 -25.73 -5.39 -1.37
CA GLU A 845 -26.56 -4.42 -2.11
C GLU A 845 -27.23 -5.01 -3.36
N ALA A 846 -27.01 -6.30 -3.65
CA ALA A 846 -27.62 -6.95 -4.81
C ALA A 846 -29.16 -6.96 -4.72
N GLU A 847 -29.81 -6.87 -5.89
CA GLU A 847 -31.26 -6.88 -5.99
C GLU A 847 -31.84 -8.20 -5.45
N LYS A 848 -32.93 -8.08 -4.68
CA LYS A 848 -33.63 -9.22 -4.10
C LYS A 848 -34.69 -9.68 -5.09
N GLU A 849 -34.48 -10.87 -5.66
CA GLU A 849 -35.42 -11.50 -6.59
C GLU A 849 -36.72 -11.87 -5.87
N TRP A 850 -36.59 -12.42 -4.65
CA TRP A 850 -37.71 -12.83 -3.83
C TRP A 850 -37.37 -12.77 -2.35
N VAL A 851 -38.35 -12.39 -1.52
CA VAL A 851 -38.24 -12.36 -0.06
C VAL A 851 -39.55 -12.89 0.54
N LEU A 852 -39.43 -13.72 1.57
CA LEU A 852 -40.57 -14.24 2.31
C LEU A 852 -41.24 -13.13 3.13
N ALA A 853 -42.46 -12.75 2.72
CA ALA A 853 -43.23 -11.67 3.36
C ALA A 853 -44.00 -12.16 4.60
N HIS A 854 -43.33 -12.26 5.75
CA HIS A 854 -43.91 -12.77 7.01
C HIS A 854 -45.15 -11.99 7.51
N TYR A 855 -45.15 -10.66 7.36
CA TYR A 855 -46.15 -9.77 7.97
C TYR A 855 -47.26 -9.33 7.02
N SER A 856 -47.48 -10.04 5.90
CA SER A 856 -48.58 -9.75 4.98
C SER A 856 -49.86 -10.49 5.39
N ARG A 857 -51.02 -9.85 5.17
CA ARG A 857 -52.36 -10.39 5.55
C ARG A 857 -52.64 -11.78 4.95
N THR A 858 -52.03 -12.12 3.81
CA THR A 858 -52.22 -13.40 3.11
C THR A 858 -51.02 -14.33 3.19
N ALA A 859 -49.97 -13.98 3.96
CA ALA A 859 -48.72 -14.75 4.04
C ALA A 859 -48.96 -16.24 4.34
N LYS A 860 -49.85 -16.54 5.30
CA LYS A 860 -50.14 -17.91 5.74
C LYS A 860 -51.05 -18.71 4.79
N LYS A 861 -51.58 -18.08 3.74
CA LYS A 861 -52.54 -18.71 2.80
C LYS A 861 -51.92 -19.01 1.42
N ARG A 862 -50.73 -18.49 1.15
CA ARG A 862 -50.08 -18.59 -0.15
C ARG A 862 -48.95 -19.60 -0.04
N ASN A 863 -49.04 -20.68 -0.81
CA ASN A 863 -47.90 -21.54 -1.07
C ASN A 863 -47.14 -20.97 -2.27
N MET A 864 -45.84 -20.79 -2.12
CA MET A 864 -44.99 -20.07 -3.07
C MET A 864 -44.23 -21.02 -3.99
N LEU A 865 -43.93 -22.24 -3.55
CA LEU A 865 -43.16 -23.24 -4.30
C LEU A 865 -44.04 -24.19 -5.13
N THR A 866 -45.30 -24.34 -4.73
CA THR A 866 -46.32 -25.06 -5.51
C THR A 866 -47.12 -24.09 -6.37
N GLY A 867 -47.34 -24.45 -7.64
CA GLY A 867 -48.20 -23.70 -8.55
C GLY A 867 -49.64 -23.66 -8.07
N SER A 868 -50.41 -22.68 -8.54
CA SER A 868 -51.85 -22.55 -8.29
C SER A 868 -52.65 -23.61 -9.08
N GLY A 869 -52.38 -24.87 -8.83
CA GLY A 869 -53.19 -26.00 -9.29
C GLY A 869 -54.13 -26.42 -8.17
N SER A 870 -55.44 -26.18 -8.38
CA SER A 870 -56.59 -26.76 -7.68
C SER A 870 -56.30 -27.49 -6.36
N TYR A 871 -56.59 -26.81 -5.24
CA TYR A 871 -56.72 -27.42 -3.92
C TYR A 871 -57.76 -28.55 -3.96
N SER A 872 -57.34 -29.80 -4.12
CA SER A 872 -58.18 -30.99 -3.93
C SER A 872 -58.04 -31.48 -2.49
N GLY A 873 -58.41 -30.62 -1.54
CA GLY A 873 -58.62 -31.02 -0.13
C GLY A 873 -60.07 -31.50 0.08
N PRO A 874 -60.34 -32.39 1.05
CA PRO A 874 -61.63 -33.06 1.18
C PRO A 874 -62.74 -32.03 1.47
N ARG A 875 -63.83 -32.08 0.69
CA ARG A 875 -65.06 -31.32 0.97
C ARG A 875 -65.61 -31.75 2.33
N SER A 876 -65.28 -31.01 3.40
CA SER A 876 -66.02 -31.12 4.65
C SER A 876 -67.39 -30.49 4.44
N SER A 877 -68.43 -31.32 4.46
CA SER A 877 -69.84 -30.91 4.51
C SER A 877 -70.11 -30.12 5.79
N ARG A 878 -70.12 -28.79 5.70
CA ARG A 878 -70.80 -27.93 6.68
C ARG A 878 -71.73 -26.97 5.95
N PRO A 879 -73.03 -26.92 6.32
CA PRO A 879 -73.97 -26.01 5.68
C PRO A 879 -73.66 -24.56 6.08
N PRO A 880 -73.97 -23.57 5.23
CA PRO A 880 -73.66 -22.17 5.50
C PRO A 880 -74.49 -21.62 6.67
N PRO A 881 -73.89 -20.82 7.58
CA PRO A 881 -74.65 -20.18 8.65
C PRO A 881 -75.50 -19.03 8.09
N SER A 882 -76.69 -18.88 8.65
CA SER A 882 -77.73 -17.95 8.26
C SER A 882 -77.32 -16.48 8.42
N LYS A 883 -77.72 -15.66 7.44
CA LYS A 883 -77.66 -14.20 7.51
C LYS A 883 -78.49 -13.72 8.70
N LYS A 884 -77.86 -13.13 9.73
CA LYS A 884 -78.55 -12.18 10.61
C LYS A 884 -78.38 -10.78 10.05
N SER A 885 -79.51 -10.17 9.71
CA SER A 885 -79.63 -8.79 9.28
C SER A 885 -79.35 -7.82 10.43
N LYS A 886 -78.80 -6.66 10.06
CA LYS A 886 -78.72 -5.38 10.79
C LYS A 886 -79.66 -5.24 12.00
N ARG A 887 -79.09 -4.81 13.12
CA ARG A 887 -79.35 -3.47 13.67
C ARG A 887 -78.06 -2.87 14.17
#